data_AF-A0A1Y2VW26-F1
#
_entry.id   AF-A0A1Y2VW26-F1
#
_cell.length_a   1.000
_cell.length_b   1.000
_cell.length_c   1.000
_cell.angle_alpha   90.00
_cell.angle_beta   90.00
_cell.angle_gamma   90.00
#
_symmetry.space_group_name_H-M   'P 1'
#
loop_
_entity.id
_entity.type
_entity.pdbx_description
1 polymer ?
#
loop_
_entity_poly.entity_id
_entity_poly.type
_entity_poly.pdbx_seq_one_letter_code
_entity_poly.pdbx_strand_id
1 'polypeptide(L)'
;MSTNQLEPRPVSPDIEQQRHRNTPAHPDDPLGGPEHLDFNEDDDPPTPRFMQDQGPWKKWKWVPYPVRKYGKIAFRWMRGPQNPKVWRIEPFFPVVQHAPLHLLDKFLPNRIHQIFLYMGYVAVWIIIFAIVMWRGQVASEVATYGVPMDISCGVTYWSAGNSCGLDGVNCRPFNGSGFAFRCPSNCASYKVLNPRAVGAQEVVYAPLVVGGPPDPTNEENAIYRGDSFICGSAVHSGVISNSQGGCGVVSLVGEQQNFVSTNRHGINSIGFDSYFPLSIAFESGIECNAKDVRWSLLAVSVVFTTFLSLFTTSSSVFFFTTFIGIFWQVGMASDPPSYTTIPGLFSNILGKFLPAMFCAWVFYDKMGVRRTLHGLSAQVEKTILWLGGCWVGALTNYTFDFIPIQRLTGHDLEQQPGAKAALAIIVIVLFVIAVGQIWCFRQEGRLIRYLKLYALFILAIIICLVLPNLSLRIHHYILALLLVPGTSLQTRPSLLYQGILIGLFINGIARWGFDSVLQTAVALQGDAQIGSPLPVILAPIINTTLSTITFRWEPPPGVRYDGISILVNDVERYRGFFGDDGSDHFTWSRDNVSDYNEYFRFGFMSGTTSGDYTKAGIWTEDLDWVDPEPGPSKVKARALDIPDSEQVSRAVW
;
A
#
# COMPACT_ATOMS: atom_id res chain seq x y z
N MET A 1 46.57 -36.40 42.33
CA MET A 1 45.68 -36.21 43.50
C MET A 1 44.27 -36.29 42.95
N SER A 2 43.60 -37.46 42.99
CA SER A 2 42.81 -37.97 44.13
C SER A 2 41.67 -37.00 44.49
N THR A 3 40.37 -37.32 44.50
CA THR A 3 39.56 -38.56 44.30
C THR A 3 38.08 -38.12 44.03
N ASN A 4 37.07 -38.91 43.63
CA ASN A 4 36.91 -40.38 43.52
C ASN A 4 35.83 -40.83 42.48
N GLN A 5 35.78 -42.15 42.28
CA GLN A 5 34.66 -43.08 41.95
C GLN A 5 33.19 -42.66 42.24
N LEU A 6 32.11 -43.26 41.73
CA LEU A 6 31.73 -44.17 40.59
C LEU A 6 30.21 -44.43 40.76
N GLU A 7 29.41 -44.07 39.74
CA GLU A 7 28.28 -44.85 39.16
C GLU A 7 27.08 -45.42 40.02
N PRO A 8 25.98 -45.92 39.38
CA PRO A 8 24.61 -45.69 39.85
C PRO A 8 23.87 -46.91 40.45
N ARG A 9 22.62 -46.72 40.88
CA ARG A 9 21.70 -47.80 41.31
C ARG A 9 20.40 -47.87 40.49
N PRO A 10 19.90 -49.08 40.16
CA PRO A 10 18.66 -49.29 39.41
C PRO A 10 17.45 -49.76 40.27
N VAL A 11 16.35 -49.98 39.55
CA VAL A 11 14.97 -50.42 39.86
C VAL A 11 14.82 -51.65 40.81
N SER A 12 13.71 -51.69 41.57
CA SER A 12 13.02 -52.92 42.00
C SER A 12 11.53 -52.69 42.34
N PRO A 13 10.66 -53.74 42.40
CA PRO A 13 9.25 -53.65 42.01
C PRO A 13 8.20 -53.95 43.13
N ASP A 14 6.96 -54.17 42.70
CA ASP A 14 5.71 -54.39 43.45
C ASP A 14 5.73 -55.47 44.55
N ILE A 15 4.91 -55.26 45.60
CA ILE A 15 4.33 -56.33 46.44
C ILE A 15 2.85 -56.02 46.74
N GLU A 16 2.04 -57.08 46.69
CA GLU A 16 0.57 -57.09 46.80
C GLU A 16 0.04 -57.27 48.24
N GLN A 17 -1.26 -56.98 48.41
CA GLN A 17 -2.22 -57.53 49.40
C GLN A 17 -1.77 -57.83 50.86
N GLN A 18 -2.49 -57.25 51.82
CA GLN A 18 -3.14 -58.08 52.86
C GLN A 18 -4.38 -57.42 53.50
N ARG A 19 -5.37 -58.27 53.84
CA ARG A 19 -6.70 -57.88 54.34
C ARG A 19 -6.72 -57.64 55.85
N HIS A 20 -7.65 -56.78 56.28
CA HIS A 20 -8.13 -56.73 57.67
C HIS A 20 -8.52 -58.11 58.21
N ARG A 21 -8.19 -58.38 59.48
CA ARG A 21 -8.83 -59.40 60.29
C ARG A 21 -9.06 -58.87 61.71
N ASN A 22 -10.27 -59.02 62.20
CA ASN A 22 -10.70 -58.50 63.50
C ASN A 22 -10.00 -59.20 64.67
N THR A 23 -9.74 -58.43 65.73
CA THR A 23 -9.39 -58.95 67.07
C THR A 23 -10.47 -58.46 68.06
N PRO A 24 -10.96 -59.29 69.01
CA PRO A 24 -12.02 -58.88 69.94
C PRO A 24 -11.56 -57.91 71.04
N ALA A 25 -12.53 -57.27 71.69
CA ALA A 25 -12.33 -56.23 72.71
C ALA A 25 -11.64 -56.70 74.00
N HIS A 26 -10.99 -55.75 74.69
CA HIS A 26 -10.46 -55.88 76.05
C HIS A 26 -11.28 -54.97 76.99
N PRO A 27 -11.60 -55.36 78.24
CA PRO A 27 -12.80 -54.84 78.91
C PRO A 27 -12.58 -53.63 79.83
N ASP A 28 -11.92 -52.57 79.35
CA ASP A 28 -11.68 -51.33 80.15
C ASP A 28 -11.99 -50.01 79.40
N ASP A 29 -12.67 -50.05 78.24
CA ASP A 29 -13.16 -48.82 77.58
C ASP A 29 -14.44 -48.28 78.27
N PRO A 30 -14.50 -46.99 78.65
CA PRO A 30 -15.62 -46.44 79.42
C PRO A 30 -16.91 -46.22 78.60
N LEU A 31 -18.05 -46.37 79.29
CA LEU A 31 -19.40 -46.34 78.75
C LEU A 31 -19.84 -44.96 78.22
N GLY A 32 -20.75 -44.97 77.24
CA GLY A 32 -21.10 -43.80 76.42
C GLY A 32 -22.12 -42.80 76.98
N GLY A 33 -22.13 -41.62 76.37
CA GLY A 33 -23.23 -40.65 76.39
C GLY A 33 -24.09 -40.74 75.12
N PRO A 34 -25.29 -40.11 75.09
CA PRO A 34 -26.39 -40.53 74.23
C PRO A 34 -26.25 -40.21 72.74
N GLU A 35 -26.93 -41.02 71.93
CA GLU A 35 -27.11 -40.84 70.49
C GLU A 35 -27.66 -39.45 70.16
N HIS A 36 -27.02 -38.75 69.21
CA HIS A 36 -27.62 -37.61 68.53
C HIS A 36 -28.08 -38.05 67.14
N LEU A 37 -29.38 -37.91 66.91
CA LEU A 37 -30.10 -38.33 65.70
C LEU A 37 -29.45 -37.81 64.41
N ASP A 38 -29.31 -38.70 63.42
CA ASP A 38 -29.06 -38.33 62.03
C ASP A 38 -30.21 -37.44 61.52
N PHE A 39 -29.94 -36.16 61.30
CA PHE A 39 -30.78 -35.28 60.50
C PHE A 39 -30.22 -35.23 59.07
N ASN A 40 -30.98 -35.75 58.11
CA ASN A 40 -30.66 -35.62 56.69
C ASN A 40 -30.69 -34.13 56.29
N GLU A 41 -29.60 -33.59 55.75
CA GLU A 41 -29.45 -32.19 55.28
C GLU A 41 -30.18 -31.89 53.95
N ASP A 42 -31.20 -32.66 53.57
CA ASP A 42 -31.81 -32.62 52.21
C ASP A 42 -33.18 -31.91 52.13
N ASP A 43 -33.70 -31.33 53.22
CA ASP A 43 -35.07 -30.76 53.28
C ASP A 43 -35.15 -29.26 53.69
N ASP A 44 -34.13 -28.48 53.29
CA ASP A 44 -34.18 -27.01 53.39
C ASP A 44 -34.84 -26.41 52.13
N PRO A 45 -35.91 -25.58 52.25
CA PRO A 45 -36.60 -25.06 51.07
C PRO A 45 -35.67 -24.14 50.25
N PRO A 46 -35.68 -24.23 48.91
CA PRO A 46 -34.69 -23.55 48.09
C PRO A 46 -34.79 -22.02 48.25
N THR A 47 -33.78 -21.44 48.89
CA THR A 47 -33.69 -19.99 49.12
C THR A 47 -33.99 -19.23 47.83
N PRO A 48 -34.98 -18.32 47.82
CA PRO A 48 -35.46 -17.74 46.57
C PRO A 48 -34.34 -16.97 45.89
N ARG A 49 -34.25 -17.07 44.55
CA ARG A 49 -33.09 -16.59 43.76
C ARG A 49 -32.62 -15.17 44.07
N PHE A 50 -33.51 -14.27 44.51
CA PHE A 50 -33.15 -12.90 44.89
C PHE A 50 -32.34 -12.80 46.20
N MET A 51 -32.43 -13.80 47.09
CA MET A 51 -31.63 -13.90 48.32
C MET A 51 -30.28 -14.57 48.05
N GLN A 52 -30.21 -15.56 47.14
CA GLN A 52 -28.94 -16.17 46.72
C GLN A 52 -28.01 -15.18 45.96
N ASP A 53 -28.57 -14.13 45.33
CA ASP A 53 -27.80 -13.06 44.68
C ASP A 53 -27.13 -12.06 45.67
N GLN A 54 -27.21 -12.28 47.00
CA GLN A 54 -26.66 -11.36 48.03
C GLN A 54 -25.14 -11.47 48.30
N GLY A 55 -24.37 -12.15 47.46
CA GLY A 55 -22.90 -12.19 47.58
C GLY A 55 -22.20 -10.82 47.38
N PRO A 56 -20.85 -10.75 47.48
CA PRO A 56 -20.04 -9.51 47.53
C PRO A 56 -20.03 -8.64 46.25
N TRP A 57 -20.92 -8.90 45.30
CA TRP A 57 -21.03 -8.28 43.98
C TRP A 57 -21.67 -6.87 43.99
N LYS A 58 -21.99 -6.31 45.17
CA LYS A 58 -22.70 -5.03 45.37
C LYS A 58 -21.92 -3.77 44.97
N LYS A 59 -20.64 -3.87 44.55
CA LYS A 59 -19.79 -2.71 44.19
C LYS A 59 -20.25 -1.89 42.97
N TRP A 60 -21.11 -2.42 42.10
CA TRP A 60 -21.46 -1.80 40.80
C TRP A 60 -22.95 -1.40 40.71
N LYS A 61 -23.49 -0.71 41.74
CA LYS A 61 -24.93 -0.35 41.81
C LYS A 61 -25.45 0.51 40.64
N TRP A 62 -24.59 1.27 39.95
CA TRP A 62 -24.95 2.22 38.89
C TRP A 62 -25.37 1.57 37.55
N VAL A 63 -24.89 0.36 37.22
CA VAL A 63 -25.18 -0.28 35.92
C VAL A 63 -26.57 -0.94 35.93
N PRO A 64 -27.45 -0.77 34.91
CA PRO A 64 -28.78 -1.42 34.90
C PRO A 64 -28.75 -2.95 35.02
N TYR A 65 -29.73 -3.55 35.70
CA TYR A 65 -29.79 -5.00 35.90
C TYR A 65 -29.76 -5.83 34.60
N PRO A 66 -30.48 -5.46 33.51
CA PRO A 66 -30.39 -6.18 32.23
C PRO A 66 -28.95 -6.23 31.70
N VAL A 67 -28.24 -5.10 31.71
CA VAL A 67 -26.84 -5.00 31.28
C VAL A 67 -25.94 -5.91 32.12
N ARG A 68 -26.13 -5.98 33.44
CA ARG A 68 -25.39 -6.92 34.31
C ARG A 68 -25.70 -8.38 33.99
N LYS A 69 -26.97 -8.73 33.73
CA LYS A 69 -27.41 -10.09 33.39
C LYS A 69 -26.78 -10.55 32.07
N TYR A 70 -26.94 -9.77 31.00
CA TYR A 70 -26.35 -10.10 29.70
C TYR A 70 -24.81 -10.04 29.74
N GLY A 71 -24.21 -9.11 30.50
CA GLY A 71 -22.77 -9.05 30.73
C GLY A 71 -22.20 -10.32 31.42
N LYS A 72 -22.86 -10.84 32.46
CA LYS A 72 -22.48 -12.13 33.09
C LYS A 72 -22.55 -13.29 32.09
N ILE A 73 -23.59 -13.33 31.25
CA ILE A 73 -23.76 -14.37 30.21
C ILE A 73 -22.66 -14.27 29.14
N ALA A 74 -22.42 -13.07 28.60
CA ALA A 74 -21.37 -12.81 27.62
C ALA A 74 -19.98 -13.15 28.18
N PHE A 75 -19.67 -12.76 29.43
CA PHE A 75 -18.39 -13.11 30.05
C PHE A 75 -18.21 -14.62 30.24
N ARG A 76 -19.27 -15.33 30.66
CA ARG A 76 -19.26 -16.80 30.76
C ARG A 76 -19.06 -17.45 29.38
N TRP A 77 -19.69 -16.92 28.34
CA TRP A 77 -19.50 -17.38 26.97
C TRP A 77 -18.07 -17.12 26.45
N MET A 78 -17.51 -15.94 26.70
CA MET A 78 -16.16 -15.53 26.28
C MET A 78 -15.04 -16.36 26.93
N ARG A 79 -15.28 -16.95 28.12
CA ARG A 79 -14.32 -17.81 28.81
C ARG A 79 -14.02 -19.12 28.05
N GLY A 80 -14.91 -19.53 27.14
CA GLY A 80 -14.77 -20.74 26.35
C GLY A 80 -15.39 -21.99 27.00
N PRO A 81 -15.21 -23.17 26.38
CA PRO A 81 -15.61 -24.46 26.97
C PRO A 81 -14.72 -24.82 28.18
N GLN A 82 -15.18 -25.74 29.02
CA GLN A 82 -14.38 -26.23 30.16
C GLN A 82 -13.09 -26.93 29.70
N ASN A 83 -13.16 -27.72 28.63
CA ASN A 83 -12.02 -28.38 28.00
C ASN A 83 -11.66 -27.64 26.71
N PRO A 84 -10.64 -26.75 26.71
CA PRO A 84 -10.25 -26.00 25.52
C PRO A 84 -9.61 -26.91 24.47
N LYS A 85 -10.11 -26.86 23.23
CA LYS A 85 -9.55 -27.60 22.09
C LYS A 85 -8.53 -26.72 21.38
N VAL A 86 -7.26 -27.15 21.35
CA VAL A 86 -6.23 -26.52 20.52
C VAL A 86 -6.45 -26.93 19.06
N TRP A 87 -6.45 -25.97 18.15
CA TRP A 87 -6.54 -26.28 16.72
C TRP A 87 -5.23 -26.85 16.20
N ARG A 88 -5.32 -27.90 15.38
CA ARG A 88 -4.23 -28.46 14.58
C ARG A 88 -4.76 -28.83 13.21
N ILE A 89 -3.91 -28.76 12.19
CA ILE A 89 -4.26 -29.17 10.83
C ILE A 89 -3.83 -30.62 10.65
N GLU A 90 -4.80 -31.50 10.47
CA GLU A 90 -4.59 -32.85 9.94
C GLU A 90 -4.43 -32.75 8.42
N PRO A 91 -3.29 -33.18 7.83
CA PRO A 91 -3.02 -32.97 6.41
C PRO A 91 -3.99 -33.72 5.49
N PHE A 92 -4.53 -33.06 4.47
CA PHE A 92 -5.25 -33.75 3.40
C PHE A 92 -4.28 -34.58 2.56
N PHE A 93 -4.61 -35.86 2.33
CA PHE A 93 -3.75 -36.85 1.67
C PHE A 93 -2.33 -36.92 2.28
N PRO A 94 -2.18 -37.44 3.52
CA PRO A 94 -0.91 -37.42 4.25
C PRO A 94 0.29 -37.95 3.45
N VAL A 95 0.11 -39.01 2.65
CA VAL A 95 1.14 -39.58 1.79
C VAL A 95 1.79 -38.52 0.88
N VAL A 96 0.98 -37.66 0.24
CA VAL A 96 1.46 -36.59 -0.65
C VAL A 96 2.14 -35.47 0.14
N GLN A 97 1.61 -35.14 1.31
CA GLN A 97 2.10 -34.07 2.19
C GLN A 97 3.46 -34.41 2.81
N HIS A 98 3.67 -35.69 3.14
CA HIS A 98 4.91 -36.19 3.73
C HIS A 98 5.97 -36.60 2.68
N ALA A 99 5.59 -36.85 1.42
CA ALA A 99 6.50 -37.31 0.37
C ALA A 99 7.77 -36.43 0.18
N PRO A 100 7.70 -35.08 0.15
CA PRO A 100 8.91 -34.26 0.03
C PRO A 100 9.88 -34.43 1.22
N LEU A 101 9.33 -34.57 2.43
CA LEU A 101 10.12 -34.75 3.65
C LEU A 101 10.80 -36.13 3.66
N HIS A 102 10.04 -37.18 3.35
CA HIS A 102 10.58 -38.54 3.23
C HIS A 102 11.66 -38.64 2.14
N LEU A 103 11.52 -37.88 1.05
CA LEU A 103 12.54 -37.80 0.00
C LEU A 103 13.83 -37.17 0.52
N LEU A 104 13.74 -36.05 1.25
CA LEU A 104 14.90 -35.37 1.85
C LEU A 104 15.59 -36.26 2.89
N ASP A 105 14.83 -36.84 3.82
CA ASP A 105 15.37 -37.70 4.89
C ASP A 105 16.00 -38.99 4.32
N LYS A 106 15.46 -39.53 3.21
CA LYS A 106 16.03 -40.70 2.52
C LYS A 106 17.38 -40.42 1.86
N PHE A 107 17.56 -39.25 1.24
CA PHE A 107 18.80 -38.91 0.52
C PHE A 107 19.82 -38.18 1.39
N LEU A 108 19.39 -37.38 2.37
CA LEU A 108 20.24 -36.52 3.21
C LEU A 108 19.80 -36.56 4.68
N PRO A 109 19.97 -37.71 5.38
CA PRO A 109 19.58 -37.85 6.79
C PRO A 109 20.47 -37.05 7.77
N ASN A 110 21.69 -36.69 7.37
CA ASN A 110 22.60 -35.94 8.24
C ASN A 110 22.24 -34.44 8.29
N ARG A 111 21.89 -33.93 9.46
CA ARG A 111 21.58 -32.51 9.69
C ARG A 111 22.70 -31.56 9.25
N ILE A 112 23.97 -31.95 9.36
CA ILE A 112 25.10 -31.12 8.90
C ILE A 112 25.04 -30.95 7.38
N HIS A 113 24.74 -32.03 6.64
CA HIS A 113 24.58 -31.96 5.18
C HIS A 113 23.32 -31.17 4.80
N GLN A 114 22.23 -31.26 5.57
CA GLN A 114 21.04 -30.41 5.36
C GLN A 114 21.34 -28.92 5.57
N ILE A 115 22.19 -28.56 6.55
CA ILE A 115 22.64 -27.17 6.75
C ILE A 115 23.49 -26.69 5.57
N PHE A 116 24.46 -27.50 5.10
CA PHE A 116 25.25 -27.14 3.91
C PHE A 116 24.41 -27.05 2.64
N LEU A 117 23.45 -27.95 2.44
CA LEU A 117 22.48 -27.88 1.34
C LEU A 117 21.68 -26.57 1.42
N TYR A 118 21.14 -26.22 2.59
CA TYR A 118 20.40 -24.99 2.79
C TYR A 118 21.26 -23.73 2.49
N MET A 119 22.50 -23.69 2.97
CA MET A 119 23.42 -22.59 2.68
C MET A 119 23.74 -22.47 1.18
N GLY A 120 24.02 -23.59 0.51
CA GLY A 120 24.23 -23.64 -0.94
C GLY A 120 22.98 -23.23 -1.72
N TYR A 121 21.81 -23.69 -1.29
CA TYR A 121 20.52 -23.35 -1.88
C TYR A 121 20.21 -21.84 -1.79
N VAL A 122 20.46 -21.20 -0.64
CA VAL A 122 20.32 -19.74 -0.48
C VAL A 122 21.35 -19.00 -1.34
N ALA A 123 22.60 -19.47 -1.38
CA ALA A 123 23.63 -18.88 -2.23
C ALA A 123 23.27 -18.97 -3.73
N VAL A 124 22.72 -20.10 -4.19
CA VAL A 124 22.24 -20.27 -5.57
C VAL A 124 21.09 -19.31 -5.87
N TRP A 125 20.13 -19.10 -4.96
CA TRP A 125 19.10 -18.08 -5.15
C TRP A 125 19.70 -16.68 -5.29
N ILE A 126 20.61 -16.28 -4.39
CA ILE A 126 21.29 -14.98 -4.44
C ILE A 126 22.05 -14.79 -5.76
N ILE A 127 22.79 -15.82 -6.21
CA ILE A 127 23.56 -15.77 -7.46
C ILE A 127 22.63 -15.66 -8.69
N ILE A 128 21.56 -16.46 -8.77
CA ILE A 128 20.60 -16.38 -9.87
C ILE A 128 19.89 -15.02 -9.86
N PHE A 129 19.45 -14.54 -8.69
CA PHE A 129 18.83 -13.23 -8.54
C PHE A 129 19.76 -12.11 -9.00
N ALA A 130 21.02 -12.12 -8.56
CA ALA A 130 22.03 -11.14 -8.96
C ALA A 130 22.34 -11.20 -10.47
N ILE A 131 22.48 -12.38 -11.06
CA ILE A 131 22.73 -12.55 -12.50
C ILE A 131 21.54 -12.08 -13.33
N VAL A 132 20.30 -12.40 -12.93
CA VAL A 132 19.09 -11.97 -13.66
C VAL A 132 18.85 -10.47 -13.50
N MET A 133 19.06 -9.90 -12.31
CA MET A 133 19.07 -8.44 -12.11
C MET A 133 20.12 -7.77 -12.99
N TRP A 134 21.36 -8.25 -12.96
CA TRP A 134 22.45 -7.70 -13.75
C TRP A 134 22.18 -7.78 -15.25
N ARG A 135 21.74 -8.94 -15.78
CA ARG A 135 21.31 -9.07 -17.18
C ARG A 135 20.13 -8.17 -17.53
N GLY A 136 19.23 -7.94 -16.58
CA GLY A 136 18.15 -6.96 -16.75
C GLY A 136 18.64 -5.52 -16.79
N GLN A 137 19.82 -5.22 -16.26
CA GLN A 137 20.43 -3.89 -16.26
C GLN A 137 21.42 -3.68 -17.42
N VAL A 138 21.87 -4.75 -18.09
CA VAL A 138 22.56 -4.67 -19.38
C VAL A 138 21.53 -4.37 -20.49
N ALA A 139 21.04 -3.14 -20.51
CA ALA A 139 20.51 -2.55 -21.73
C ALA A 139 21.64 -2.37 -22.75
N SER A 140 21.35 -2.50 -24.04
CA SER A 140 22.24 -1.96 -25.07
C SER A 140 22.37 -0.45 -24.85
N GLU A 141 23.60 0.07 -24.90
CA GLU A 141 23.79 1.51 -25.03
C GLU A 141 23.09 1.96 -26.31
N VAL A 142 22.18 2.92 -26.18
CA VAL A 142 21.53 3.53 -27.33
C VAL A 142 22.56 4.46 -27.98
N ALA A 143 22.79 4.30 -29.28
CA ALA A 143 23.70 5.17 -30.01
C ALA A 143 23.31 6.65 -29.78
N THR A 144 24.31 7.51 -29.59
CA THR A 144 24.16 8.94 -29.26
C THR A 144 23.65 9.23 -27.83
N TYR A 145 22.74 8.44 -27.26
CA TYR A 145 22.07 8.72 -25.98
C TYR A 145 22.62 7.95 -24.76
N GLY A 146 23.45 6.92 -24.95
CA GLY A 146 24.09 6.17 -23.87
C GLY A 146 23.18 5.14 -23.20
N VAL A 147 23.40 4.88 -21.91
CA VAL A 147 22.64 3.87 -21.14
C VAL A 147 21.24 4.40 -20.77
N PRO A 148 20.15 3.69 -21.10
CA PRO A 148 18.80 4.11 -20.71
C PRO A 148 18.59 4.25 -19.20
N MET A 149 17.97 5.35 -18.76
CA MET A 149 17.65 5.59 -17.35
C MET A 149 16.31 4.97 -16.95
N ASP A 150 16.30 4.19 -15.87
CA ASP A 150 15.06 3.67 -15.25
C ASP A 150 14.20 4.86 -14.73
N ILE A 151 12.98 5.01 -15.23
CA ILE A 151 12.01 6.05 -14.84
C ILE A 151 10.71 5.48 -14.27
N SER A 152 9.99 6.27 -13.46
CA SER A 152 8.69 5.87 -12.91
C SER A 152 7.56 6.08 -13.93
N CYS A 153 6.46 5.32 -13.80
CA CYS A 153 5.30 5.46 -14.70
C CYS A 153 4.66 6.86 -14.68
N GLY A 154 4.87 7.64 -13.60
CA GLY A 154 4.31 8.98 -13.41
C GLY A 154 5.25 10.13 -13.80
N VAL A 155 6.40 9.84 -14.41
CA VAL A 155 7.36 10.89 -14.80
C VAL A 155 6.83 11.70 -15.99
N THR A 156 6.90 13.02 -15.85
CA THR A 156 6.54 14.05 -16.84
C THR A 156 7.73 14.99 -17.09
N TYR A 157 7.70 15.77 -18.17
CA TYR A 157 8.61 16.90 -18.33
C TYR A 157 8.07 18.18 -17.68
N TRP A 158 6.76 18.41 -17.82
CA TRP A 158 6.07 19.60 -17.33
C TRP A 158 5.34 19.34 -16.00
N SER A 159 5.83 19.94 -14.93
CA SER A 159 5.23 19.82 -13.59
C SER A 159 3.89 20.54 -13.45
N ALA A 160 3.04 20.03 -12.55
CA ALA A 160 1.74 20.62 -12.25
C ALA A 160 1.82 22.00 -11.56
N GLY A 161 0.73 22.78 -11.67
CA GLY A 161 0.63 24.13 -11.10
C GLY A 161 1.56 25.13 -11.80
N ASN A 162 2.16 26.04 -11.02
CA ASN A 162 3.17 26.98 -11.51
C ASN A 162 4.62 26.52 -11.23
N SER A 163 4.85 25.22 -11.02
CA SER A 163 6.19 24.68 -10.73
C SER A 163 7.19 24.88 -11.88
N CYS A 164 6.71 24.93 -13.13
CA CYS A 164 7.54 25.32 -14.29
C CYS A 164 7.91 26.81 -14.32
N GLY A 165 7.32 27.64 -13.44
CA GLY A 165 7.57 29.08 -13.37
C GLY A 165 7.05 29.86 -14.58
N LEU A 166 7.29 31.18 -14.54
CA LEU A 166 6.91 32.12 -15.58
C LEU A 166 7.49 31.69 -16.93
N ASP A 167 6.63 31.65 -17.96
CA ASP A 167 6.92 31.17 -19.32
C ASP A 167 7.62 29.79 -19.36
N GLY A 168 7.37 28.94 -18.36
CA GLY A 168 7.92 27.60 -18.27
C GLY A 168 9.43 27.53 -18.04
N VAL A 169 10.08 28.62 -17.61
CA VAL A 169 11.55 28.73 -17.51
C VAL A 169 12.23 27.60 -16.73
N ASN A 170 11.56 27.03 -15.73
CA ASN A 170 12.07 25.95 -14.88
C ASN A 170 11.88 24.54 -15.46
N CYS A 171 11.23 24.43 -16.62
CA CYS A 171 10.98 23.20 -17.39
C CYS A 171 11.61 23.28 -18.79
N ARG A 172 12.68 24.07 -18.94
CA ARG A 172 13.54 24.15 -20.14
C ARG A 172 14.65 23.10 -20.10
N PRO A 173 15.25 22.72 -21.25
CA PRO A 173 14.91 23.09 -22.65
C PRO A 173 13.51 22.65 -23.10
N PHE A 174 13.00 23.26 -24.17
CA PHE A 174 11.70 22.92 -24.78
C PHE A 174 11.82 22.10 -26.06
N ASN A 175 12.99 22.12 -26.71
CA ASN A 175 13.24 21.51 -28.01
C ASN A 175 14.72 21.10 -28.10
N GLY A 176 15.04 20.07 -28.89
CA GLY A 176 16.41 19.73 -29.27
C GLY A 176 17.23 19.01 -28.20
N SER A 177 16.61 18.54 -27.13
CA SER A 177 17.21 17.56 -26.21
C SER A 177 16.29 16.37 -25.99
N GLY A 178 16.84 15.30 -25.43
CA GLY A 178 16.18 14.01 -25.28
C GLY A 178 17.09 13.01 -24.59
N PHE A 179 16.51 11.94 -24.06
CA PHE A 179 17.28 10.90 -23.38
C PHE A 179 16.71 9.50 -23.62
N ALA A 180 17.59 8.51 -23.50
CA ALA A 180 17.18 7.12 -23.47
C ALA A 180 16.55 6.79 -22.11
N PHE A 181 15.31 6.34 -22.11
CA PHE A 181 14.55 6.01 -20.90
C PHE A 181 14.22 4.52 -20.86
N ARG A 182 13.88 4.03 -19.66
CA ARG A 182 13.36 2.69 -19.44
C ARG A 182 12.18 2.72 -18.48
N CYS A 183 11.08 2.12 -18.93
CA CYS A 183 9.83 2.05 -18.21
C CYS A 183 9.56 0.63 -17.69
N PRO A 184 9.05 0.48 -16.45
CA PRO A 184 8.58 -0.80 -15.96
C PRO A 184 7.31 -1.26 -16.68
N SER A 185 6.98 -2.54 -16.56
CA SER A 185 5.70 -3.08 -17.01
C SER A 185 4.51 -2.53 -16.20
N ASN A 186 3.35 -2.55 -16.83
CA ASN A 186 2.03 -2.11 -16.35
C ASN A 186 1.82 -0.59 -16.19
N CYS A 187 2.61 0.27 -16.82
CA CYS A 187 2.40 1.72 -16.71
C CYS A 187 1.07 2.25 -17.24
N ALA A 188 0.33 1.52 -18.09
CA ALA A 188 -1.03 1.91 -18.51
C ALA A 188 -2.04 1.89 -17.36
N SER A 189 -1.77 1.19 -16.25
CA SER A 189 -2.63 1.22 -15.07
C SER A 189 -2.35 2.41 -14.14
N TYR A 190 -1.25 3.15 -14.35
CA TYR A 190 -0.90 4.32 -13.56
C TYR A 190 -1.80 5.51 -13.93
N LYS A 191 -2.40 6.14 -12.93
CA LYS A 191 -3.53 7.06 -13.08
C LYS A 191 -3.34 8.26 -12.17
N VAL A 192 -3.80 9.43 -12.61
CA VAL A 192 -3.87 10.57 -11.69
C VAL A 192 -5.00 10.35 -10.68
N LEU A 193 -4.71 10.50 -9.39
CA LEU A 193 -5.66 10.32 -8.29
C LEU A 193 -6.33 11.62 -7.82
N ASN A 194 -5.95 12.76 -8.41
CA ASN A 194 -6.43 14.10 -8.11
C ASN A 194 -6.67 14.85 -9.43
N PRO A 195 -7.63 15.80 -9.50
CA PRO A 195 -7.97 16.50 -10.75
C PRO A 195 -6.78 17.20 -11.42
N ARG A 196 -6.63 16.95 -12.72
CA ARG A 196 -5.70 17.65 -13.62
C ARG A 196 -6.47 18.36 -14.73
N ALA A 197 -6.41 19.68 -14.69
CA ALA A 197 -6.79 20.54 -15.79
C ALA A 197 -6.04 20.21 -17.10
N VAL A 198 -6.78 20.08 -18.20
CA VAL A 198 -6.29 20.05 -19.59
C VAL A 198 -7.29 20.82 -20.45
N GLY A 199 -6.93 22.04 -20.90
CA GLY A 199 -7.90 22.93 -21.56
C GLY A 199 -9.07 23.25 -20.62
N ALA A 200 -10.32 23.07 -21.06
CA ALA A 200 -11.50 23.15 -20.19
C ALA A 200 -11.76 21.88 -19.34
N GLN A 201 -11.13 20.75 -19.66
CA GLN A 201 -11.42 19.44 -19.09
C GLN A 201 -10.68 19.19 -17.76
N GLU A 202 -11.21 18.29 -16.93
CA GLU A 202 -10.55 17.76 -15.73
C GLU A 202 -10.37 16.24 -15.82
N VAL A 203 -9.13 15.78 -15.68
CA VAL A 203 -8.75 14.36 -15.76
C VAL A 203 -8.58 13.78 -14.34
N VAL A 204 -9.32 12.71 -14.04
CA VAL A 204 -9.27 11.98 -12.75
C VAL A 204 -9.38 10.47 -13.01
N TYR A 205 -8.65 9.64 -12.25
CA TYR A 205 -8.64 8.17 -12.31
C TYR A 205 -8.32 7.57 -13.71
N ALA A 206 -7.63 8.35 -14.54
CA ALA A 206 -7.16 8.01 -15.88
C ALA A 206 -5.64 8.29 -16.02
N PRO A 207 -4.94 7.63 -16.96
CA PRO A 207 -3.55 7.99 -17.30
C PRO A 207 -3.52 9.39 -17.95
N LEU A 208 -2.57 10.23 -17.55
CA LEU A 208 -2.38 11.55 -18.16
C LEU A 208 -1.54 11.39 -19.43
N VAL A 209 -2.21 11.28 -20.57
CA VAL A 209 -1.60 11.24 -21.91
C VAL A 209 -2.39 12.19 -22.79
N VAL A 210 -1.81 13.33 -23.15
CA VAL A 210 -2.45 14.38 -23.93
C VAL A 210 -1.83 14.40 -25.33
N GLY A 211 -2.62 14.18 -26.37
CA GLY A 211 -2.16 14.04 -27.77
C GLY A 211 -2.02 12.60 -28.26
N GLY A 212 -1.40 12.43 -29.42
CA GLY A 212 -1.42 11.20 -30.21
C GLY A 212 -0.89 11.42 -31.63
N PRO A 213 -1.10 10.46 -32.56
CA PRO A 213 -0.85 10.70 -33.98
C PRO A 213 -1.78 11.82 -34.51
N PRO A 214 -1.26 12.77 -35.32
CA PRO A 214 -2.08 13.86 -35.87
C PRO A 214 -3.22 13.39 -36.78
N ASP A 215 -3.03 12.27 -37.46
CA ASP A 215 -4.02 11.62 -38.32
C ASP A 215 -4.42 10.28 -37.69
N PRO A 216 -5.69 10.05 -37.32
CA PRO A 216 -6.15 8.77 -36.78
C PRO A 216 -5.96 7.58 -37.73
N THR A 217 -5.74 7.82 -39.02
CA THR A 217 -5.50 6.82 -40.06
C THR A 217 -4.02 6.56 -40.36
N ASN A 218 -3.12 7.47 -39.97
CA ASN A 218 -1.67 7.29 -40.09
C ASN A 218 -1.04 7.20 -38.69
N GLU A 219 -0.61 6.00 -38.33
CA GLU A 219 -0.16 5.65 -36.99
C GLU A 219 1.23 6.20 -36.59
N GLU A 220 1.92 6.88 -37.51
CA GLU A 220 3.25 7.46 -37.35
C GLU A 220 3.24 8.84 -36.63
N ASN A 221 4.42 9.30 -36.20
CA ASN A 221 4.66 10.66 -35.69
C ASN A 221 3.72 11.12 -34.56
N ALA A 222 3.44 10.25 -33.59
CA ALA A 222 2.64 10.60 -32.42
C ALA A 222 3.34 11.63 -31.52
N ILE A 223 2.68 12.77 -31.29
CA ILE A 223 3.16 13.92 -30.52
C ILE A 223 2.30 14.05 -29.26
N TYR A 224 2.96 14.24 -28.11
CA TYR A 224 2.29 14.38 -26.81
C TYR A 224 2.68 15.67 -26.10
N ARG A 225 1.75 16.22 -25.31
CA ARG A 225 1.99 17.42 -24.49
C ARG A 225 2.96 17.10 -23.35
N GLY A 226 3.80 18.05 -22.96
CA GLY A 226 4.90 17.85 -22.01
C GLY A 226 4.53 17.40 -20.60
N ASP A 227 3.28 17.57 -20.19
CA ASP A 227 2.72 17.08 -18.92
C ASP A 227 2.20 15.63 -19.00
N SER A 228 2.29 15.00 -20.17
CA SER A 228 1.96 13.58 -20.35
C SER A 228 2.97 12.68 -19.65
N PHE A 229 2.48 11.58 -19.07
CA PHE A 229 3.33 10.52 -18.53
C PHE A 229 4.17 9.89 -19.66
N ILE A 230 5.50 9.94 -19.55
CA ILE A 230 6.41 9.45 -20.61
C ILE A 230 6.14 7.97 -20.89
N CYS A 231 6.05 7.14 -19.85
CA CYS A 231 5.77 5.70 -20.01
C CYS A 231 4.36 5.41 -20.55
N GLY A 232 3.35 6.20 -20.16
CA GLY A 232 2.00 6.07 -20.71
C GLY A 232 1.95 6.41 -22.20
N SER A 233 2.62 7.50 -22.57
CA SER A 233 2.73 7.97 -23.96
C SER A 233 3.53 7.01 -24.84
N ALA A 234 4.59 6.38 -24.29
CA ALA A 234 5.39 5.37 -24.97
C ALA A 234 4.65 4.03 -25.18
N VAL A 235 3.75 3.66 -24.25
CA VAL A 235 2.81 2.54 -24.46
C VAL A 235 1.79 2.93 -25.54
N HIS A 236 1.22 4.13 -25.47
CA HIS A 236 0.20 4.61 -26.42
C HIS A 236 0.75 4.67 -27.86
N SER A 237 1.98 5.15 -28.07
CA SER A 237 2.66 5.16 -29.36
C SER A 237 3.11 3.77 -29.86
N GLY A 238 3.10 2.75 -29.00
CA GLY A 238 3.56 1.39 -29.33
C GLY A 238 5.08 1.19 -29.27
N VAL A 239 5.83 2.19 -28.79
CA VAL A 239 7.31 2.11 -28.62
C VAL A 239 7.70 1.07 -27.56
N ILE A 240 6.87 0.91 -26.52
CA ILE A 240 7.04 -0.13 -25.50
C ILE A 240 5.75 -0.91 -25.25
N SER A 241 5.86 -2.15 -24.77
CA SER A 241 4.69 -2.96 -24.44
C SER A 241 4.28 -2.76 -22.98
N ASN A 242 2.98 -2.53 -22.72
CA ASN A 242 2.49 -2.49 -21.35
C ASN A 242 2.79 -3.78 -20.55
N SER A 243 2.87 -4.95 -21.20
CA SER A 243 3.10 -6.22 -20.50
C SER A 243 4.57 -6.47 -20.13
N GLN A 244 5.52 -5.97 -20.92
CA GLN A 244 6.96 -6.23 -20.75
C GLN A 244 7.76 -4.99 -20.31
N GLY A 245 7.11 -3.83 -20.22
CA GLY A 245 7.80 -2.54 -20.16
C GLY A 245 8.62 -2.34 -21.44
N GLY A 246 9.73 -1.63 -21.32
CA GLY A 246 10.71 -1.48 -22.38
C GLY A 246 11.54 -0.23 -22.21
N CYS A 247 12.31 0.10 -23.25
CA CYS A 247 13.11 1.31 -23.34
C CYS A 247 12.96 1.92 -24.72
N GLY A 248 13.23 3.22 -24.80
CA GLY A 248 13.20 4.00 -26.03
C GLY A 248 13.92 5.33 -25.82
N VAL A 249 13.91 6.18 -26.83
CA VAL A 249 14.37 7.57 -26.71
C VAL A 249 13.16 8.47 -26.74
N VAL A 250 13.09 9.41 -25.80
CA VAL A 250 12.12 10.50 -25.79
C VAL A 250 12.84 11.78 -26.14
N SER A 251 12.29 12.54 -27.09
CA SER A 251 12.91 13.74 -27.65
C SER A 251 11.92 14.91 -27.57
N LEU A 252 12.43 16.07 -27.16
CA LEU A 252 11.67 17.31 -27.05
C LEU A 252 11.55 17.96 -28.43
N VAL A 253 10.32 18.19 -28.89
CA VAL A 253 10.01 18.69 -30.25
C VAL A 253 9.43 20.12 -30.25
N GLY A 254 9.60 20.85 -29.15
CA GLY A 254 9.20 22.26 -29.04
C GLY A 254 7.71 22.49 -28.89
N GLU A 255 7.29 23.68 -29.31
CA GLU A 255 5.90 24.09 -29.32
C GLU A 255 5.12 23.31 -30.39
N GLN A 256 3.97 22.78 -30.01
CA GLN A 256 3.04 22.10 -30.91
C GLN A 256 1.60 22.55 -30.59
N GLN A 257 0.71 22.31 -31.54
CA GLN A 257 -0.66 22.81 -31.58
C GLN A 257 -1.61 21.65 -31.88
N ASN A 258 -2.85 21.73 -31.39
CA ASN A 258 -3.94 20.79 -31.71
C ASN A 258 -3.58 19.30 -31.48
N PHE A 259 -3.47 18.94 -30.20
CA PHE A 259 -3.20 17.58 -29.74
C PHE A 259 -4.46 16.72 -29.90
N VAL A 260 -4.41 15.71 -30.78
CA VAL A 260 -5.55 14.86 -31.12
C VAL A 260 -5.77 13.74 -30.08
N SER A 261 -7.02 13.53 -29.66
CA SER A 261 -7.42 12.39 -28.83
C SER A 261 -7.56 11.12 -29.69
N THR A 262 -6.92 10.03 -29.28
CA THR A 262 -7.05 8.71 -29.91
C THR A 262 -7.04 7.60 -28.84
N ASN A 263 -7.40 6.38 -29.22
CA ASN A 263 -7.33 5.21 -28.35
C ASN A 263 -6.40 4.16 -28.97
N ARG A 264 -5.21 3.98 -28.37
CA ARG A 264 -4.18 3.05 -28.83
C ARG A 264 -3.61 2.26 -27.66
N HIS A 265 -3.32 0.97 -27.89
CA HIS A 265 -2.68 0.06 -26.93
C HIS A 265 -3.37 -0.03 -25.54
N GLY A 266 -4.67 0.24 -25.48
CA GLY A 266 -5.46 0.22 -24.23
C GLY A 266 -5.43 1.52 -23.42
N ILE A 267 -4.85 2.59 -23.96
CA ILE A 267 -4.87 3.94 -23.39
C ILE A 267 -5.72 4.83 -24.30
N ASN A 268 -6.64 5.59 -23.70
CA ASN A 268 -7.38 6.65 -24.40
C ASN A 268 -6.74 8.00 -24.05
N SER A 269 -6.15 8.67 -25.04
CA SER A 269 -5.51 9.97 -24.84
C SER A 269 -6.52 11.12 -24.80
N ILE A 270 -6.11 12.24 -24.21
CA ILE A 270 -6.89 13.45 -24.05
C ILE A 270 -6.56 14.43 -25.19
N GLY A 271 -7.58 15.07 -25.75
CA GLY A 271 -7.42 16.10 -26.76
C GLY A 271 -7.17 17.48 -26.14
N PHE A 272 -6.38 18.32 -26.82
CA PHE A 272 -6.13 19.71 -26.44
C PHE A 272 -6.02 20.58 -27.70
N ASP A 273 -7.07 21.34 -27.95
CA ASP A 273 -7.36 22.24 -29.09
C ASP A 273 -6.67 23.61 -28.96
N SER A 274 -5.40 23.58 -28.54
CA SER A 274 -4.57 24.79 -28.43
C SER A 274 -3.08 24.46 -28.49
N TYR A 275 -2.26 25.49 -28.32
CA TYR A 275 -0.81 25.41 -28.35
C TYR A 275 -0.19 25.16 -26.97
N PHE A 276 0.95 24.47 -26.94
CA PHE A 276 1.71 24.21 -25.71
C PHE A 276 3.23 24.20 -25.97
N PRO A 277 4.06 24.87 -25.15
CA PRO A 277 5.45 25.19 -25.51
C PRO A 277 6.45 24.02 -25.43
N LEU A 278 6.11 22.92 -24.73
CA LEU A 278 6.95 21.74 -24.63
C LEU A 278 6.15 20.50 -25.01
N SER A 279 6.57 19.85 -26.10
CA SER A 279 5.97 18.60 -26.59
C SER A 279 7.02 17.51 -26.70
N ILE A 280 6.60 16.26 -26.56
CA ILE A 280 7.46 15.09 -26.63
C ILE A 280 7.06 14.18 -27.80
N ALA A 281 8.07 13.62 -28.46
CA ALA A 281 7.94 12.54 -29.43
C ALA A 281 8.91 11.40 -29.06
N PHE A 282 8.80 10.28 -29.75
CA PHE A 282 9.65 9.11 -29.55
C PHE A 282 10.37 8.73 -30.84
N GLU A 283 11.65 8.39 -30.74
CA GLU A 283 12.44 7.99 -31.92
C GLU A 283 12.11 6.55 -32.34
N SER A 284 11.86 6.37 -33.64
CA SER A 284 11.60 5.07 -34.25
C SER A 284 12.90 4.32 -34.56
N GLY A 285 12.86 2.98 -34.55
CA GLY A 285 14.00 2.14 -34.95
C GLY A 285 15.12 1.98 -33.89
N ILE A 286 14.91 2.44 -32.66
CA ILE A 286 15.86 2.24 -31.55
C ILE A 286 15.88 0.76 -31.12
N GLU A 287 16.98 0.05 -31.39
CA GLU A 287 17.21 -1.33 -30.92
C GLU A 287 17.63 -1.37 -29.43
N CYS A 288 16.67 -1.16 -28.52
CA CYS A 288 16.89 -1.29 -27.09
C CYS A 288 16.27 -2.59 -26.53
N ASN A 289 17.11 -3.58 -26.20
CA ASN A 289 16.66 -4.91 -25.75
C ASN A 289 16.52 -5.02 -24.20
N ALA A 290 16.21 -3.91 -23.51
CA ALA A 290 16.01 -3.93 -22.06
C ALA A 290 14.57 -4.33 -21.72
N LYS A 291 14.38 -5.57 -21.26
CA LYS A 291 13.08 -6.08 -20.80
C LYS A 291 12.91 -5.88 -19.30
N ASP A 292 11.68 -5.74 -18.84
CA ASP A 292 11.37 -5.79 -17.41
C ASP A 292 11.63 -7.22 -16.87
N VAL A 293 12.68 -7.37 -16.04
CA VAL A 293 13.06 -8.65 -15.43
C VAL A 293 12.22 -9.04 -14.21
N ARG A 294 11.27 -8.19 -13.77
CA ARG A 294 10.48 -8.38 -12.55
C ARG A 294 9.70 -9.70 -12.56
N TRP A 295 9.12 -10.07 -13.71
CA TRP A 295 8.39 -11.34 -13.88
C TRP A 295 9.32 -12.56 -13.83
N SER A 296 10.51 -12.48 -14.45
CA SER A 296 11.52 -13.55 -14.42
C SER A 296 12.05 -13.77 -12.99
N LEU A 297 12.36 -12.70 -12.28
CA LEU A 297 12.81 -12.76 -10.88
C LEU A 297 11.70 -13.27 -9.97
N LEU A 298 10.46 -12.82 -10.17
CA LEU A 298 9.31 -13.32 -9.42
C LEU A 298 9.13 -14.83 -9.62
N ALA A 299 9.20 -15.32 -10.87
CA ALA A 299 9.10 -16.75 -11.16
C ALA A 299 10.20 -17.56 -10.45
N VAL A 300 11.45 -17.09 -10.48
CA VAL A 300 12.56 -17.70 -9.73
C VAL A 300 12.25 -17.72 -8.23
N SER A 301 11.92 -16.57 -7.64
CA SER A 301 11.68 -16.47 -6.19
C SER A 301 10.45 -17.24 -5.71
N VAL A 302 9.39 -17.35 -6.52
CA VAL A 302 8.23 -18.21 -6.26
C VAL A 302 8.63 -19.69 -6.29
N VAL A 303 9.38 -20.14 -7.31
CA VAL A 303 9.86 -21.53 -7.42
C VAL A 303 10.75 -21.90 -6.23
N PHE A 304 11.70 -21.03 -5.88
CA PHE A 304 12.56 -21.24 -4.72
C PHE A 304 11.73 -21.29 -3.42
N THR A 305 10.99 -20.24 -3.08
CA THR A 305 10.18 -20.24 -1.85
C THR A 305 9.20 -21.42 -1.76
N THR A 306 8.65 -21.88 -2.89
CA THR A 306 7.82 -23.08 -3.00
C THR A 306 8.61 -24.35 -2.68
N PHE A 307 9.80 -24.52 -3.26
CA PHE A 307 10.67 -25.66 -2.95
C PHE A 307 11.06 -25.68 -1.47
N LEU A 308 11.51 -24.55 -0.91
CA LEU A 308 11.81 -24.44 0.51
C LEU A 308 10.60 -24.81 1.38
N SER A 309 9.41 -24.30 1.02
CA SER A 309 8.16 -24.59 1.73
C SER A 309 7.85 -26.08 1.74
N LEU A 310 7.98 -26.77 0.60
CA LEU A 310 7.68 -28.20 0.51
C LEU A 310 8.67 -29.07 1.29
N PHE A 311 9.95 -28.70 1.30
CA PHE A 311 11.03 -29.53 1.84
C PHE A 311 11.48 -29.16 3.28
N THR A 312 10.83 -28.21 3.97
CA THR A 312 11.19 -27.85 5.35
C THR A 312 10.07 -27.97 6.38
N THR A 313 10.35 -28.66 7.48
CA THR A 313 9.50 -28.73 8.69
C THR A 313 9.82 -27.63 9.70
N SER A 314 10.97 -26.96 9.58
CA SER A 314 11.40 -25.93 10.53
C SER A 314 10.64 -24.62 10.30
N SER A 315 9.80 -24.25 11.26
CA SER A 315 8.99 -23.04 11.18
C SER A 315 9.83 -21.76 11.12
N SER A 316 11.01 -21.73 11.74
CA SER A 316 11.91 -20.57 11.67
C SER A 316 12.61 -20.47 10.33
N VAL A 317 13.16 -21.58 9.81
CA VAL A 317 13.83 -21.59 8.50
C VAL A 317 12.84 -21.22 7.40
N PHE A 318 11.64 -21.80 7.41
CA PHE A 318 10.58 -21.40 6.48
C PHE A 318 10.26 -19.91 6.60
N PHE A 319 9.86 -19.45 7.78
CA PHE A 319 9.39 -18.07 7.96
C PHE A 319 10.46 -17.03 7.62
N PHE A 320 11.66 -17.12 8.19
CA PHE A 320 12.67 -16.07 8.01
C PHE A 320 13.25 -16.08 6.60
N THR A 321 13.51 -17.25 6.00
CA THR A 321 14.04 -17.30 4.62
C THR A 321 13.00 -16.81 3.62
N THR A 322 11.73 -17.19 3.77
CA THR A 322 10.66 -16.67 2.92
C THR A 322 10.45 -15.16 3.14
N PHE A 323 10.44 -14.68 4.38
CA PHE A 323 10.31 -13.24 4.67
C PHE A 323 11.44 -12.43 4.02
N ILE A 324 12.70 -12.86 4.21
CA ILE A 324 13.88 -12.19 3.64
C ILE A 324 13.82 -12.24 2.10
N GLY A 325 13.58 -13.42 1.51
CA GLY A 325 13.54 -13.60 0.07
C GLY A 325 12.45 -12.76 -0.61
N ILE A 326 11.23 -12.76 -0.04
CA ILE A 326 10.12 -11.93 -0.56
C ILE A 326 10.41 -10.44 -0.33
N PHE A 327 10.98 -10.03 0.81
CA PHE A 327 11.31 -8.62 1.07
C PHE A 327 12.32 -8.05 0.06
N TRP A 328 13.41 -8.78 -0.20
CA TRP A 328 14.39 -8.36 -1.20
C TRP A 328 13.85 -8.48 -2.63
N GLN A 329 13.06 -9.52 -2.95
CA GLN A 329 12.36 -9.61 -4.25
C GLN A 329 11.45 -8.41 -4.50
N VAL A 330 10.63 -8.00 -3.52
CA VAL A 330 9.72 -6.86 -3.68
C VAL A 330 10.50 -5.56 -3.77
N GLY A 331 11.39 -5.30 -2.80
CA GLY A 331 12.13 -4.04 -2.72
C GLY A 331 13.13 -3.80 -3.84
N MET A 332 13.68 -4.85 -4.48
CA MET A 332 14.64 -4.71 -5.58
C MET A 332 14.03 -4.96 -6.96
N ALA A 333 12.85 -5.60 -7.05
CA ALA A 333 12.25 -5.98 -8.32
C ALA A 333 10.72 -5.80 -8.34
N SER A 334 9.94 -6.57 -7.59
CA SER A 334 8.49 -6.62 -7.84
C SER A 334 7.73 -5.32 -7.54
N ASP A 335 8.20 -4.47 -6.63
CA ASP A 335 7.66 -3.13 -6.36
C ASP A 335 8.70 -2.20 -5.67
N PRO A 336 9.83 -1.87 -6.33
CA PRO A 336 10.89 -1.07 -5.73
C PRO A 336 10.41 0.37 -5.46
N PRO A 337 10.93 1.06 -4.42
CA PRO A 337 10.83 2.52 -4.30
C PRO A 337 11.41 3.20 -5.55
N SER A 338 11.04 4.45 -5.83
CA SER A 338 11.65 5.21 -6.92
C SER A 338 13.16 5.39 -6.66
N TYR A 339 14.00 5.13 -7.66
CA TYR A 339 15.46 5.20 -7.57
C TYR A 339 16.08 5.72 -8.87
N THR A 340 17.23 6.36 -8.78
CA THR A 340 18.06 6.78 -9.94
C THR A 340 19.26 5.86 -10.18
N THR A 341 19.71 5.13 -9.15
CA THR A 341 20.84 4.19 -9.25
C THR A 341 20.61 2.95 -8.39
N ILE A 342 21.11 1.80 -8.83
CA ILE A 342 20.98 0.52 -8.11
C ILE A 342 21.68 0.53 -6.72
N PRO A 343 22.87 1.16 -6.52
CA PRO A 343 23.43 1.33 -5.18
C PRO A 343 22.54 2.19 -4.26
N GLY A 344 21.89 3.22 -4.81
CA GLY A 344 20.91 4.04 -4.07
C GLY A 344 19.68 3.22 -3.65
N LEU A 345 19.14 2.41 -4.56
CA LEU A 345 18.06 1.46 -4.28
C LEU A 345 18.46 0.47 -3.17
N PHE A 346 19.62 -0.16 -3.31
CA PHE A 346 20.12 -1.14 -2.33
C PHE A 346 20.30 -0.50 -0.94
N SER A 347 20.86 0.71 -0.88
CA SER A 347 21.00 1.48 0.36
C SER A 347 19.63 1.78 1.01
N ASN A 348 18.64 2.21 0.21
CA ASN A 348 17.27 2.48 0.67
C ASN A 348 16.61 1.21 1.27
N ILE A 349 16.66 0.09 0.54
CA ILE A 349 16.08 -1.19 0.98
C ILE A 349 16.81 -1.74 2.21
N LEU A 350 18.15 -1.63 2.28
CA LEU A 350 18.93 -2.06 3.43
C LEU A 350 18.57 -1.27 4.70
N GLY A 351 18.35 0.05 4.58
CA GLY A 351 17.88 0.90 5.68
C GLY A 351 16.50 0.47 6.22
N LYS A 352 15.59 0.05 5.33
CA LYS A 352 14.27 -0.50 5.70
C LYS A 352 14.35 -1.93 6.28
N PHE A 353 15.33 -2.72 5.86
CA PHE A 353 15.42 -4.15 6.16
C PHE A 353 15.63 -4.46 7.65
N LEU A 354 16.53 -3.74 8.35
CA LEU A 354 16.84 -4.07 9.75
C LEU A 354 15.63 -3.90 10.70
N PRO A 355 14.87 -2.78 10.68
CA PRO A 355 13.63 -2.68 11.45
C PRO A 355 12.54 -3.65 10.99
N ALA A 356 12.47 -3.97 9.68
CA ALA A 356 11.56 -4.99 9.17
C ALA A 356 11.86 -6.38 9.74
N MET A 357 13.14 -6.73 9.90
CA MET A 357 13.58 -8.00 10.52
C MET A 357 13.27 -8.06 12.03
N PHE A 358 13.33 -6.93 12.75
CA PHE A 358 12.81 -6.87 14.11
C PHE A 358 11.30 -7.16 14.14
N CYS A 359 10.52 -6.55 13.25
CA CYS A 359 9.08 -6.84 13.11
C CYS A 359 8.84 -8.31 12.74
N ALA A 360 9.65 -8.91 11.86
CA ALA A 360 9.59 -10.33 11.51
C ALA A 360 9.80 -11.22 12.73
N TRP A 361 10.78 -10.92 13.60
CA TRP A 361 10.96 -11.63 14.87
C TRP A 361 9.75 -11.49 15.81
N VAL A 362 9.16 -10.29 15.92
CA VAL A 362 7.93 -10.06 16.70
C VAL A 362 6.75 -10.86 16.10
N PHE A 363 6.60 -10.90 14.78
CA PHE A 363 5.58 -11.72 14.11
C PHE A 363 5.76 -13.21 14.42
N TYR A 364 6.99 -13.69 14.30
CA TYR A 364 7.37 -15.07 14.58
C TYR A 364 7.03 -15.48 16.01
N ASP A 365 7.65 -14.85 17.00
CA ASP A 365 7.59 -15.34 18.39
C ASP A 365 6.41 -14.76 19.19
N LYS A 366 5.99 -13.51 18.94
CA LYS A 366 4.98 -12.82 19.77
C LYS A 366 3.59 -12.77 19.14
N MET A 367 3.48 -12.54 17.82
CA MET A 367 2.18 -12.47 17.14
C MET A 367 1.65 -13.82 16.65
N GLY A 368 2.41 -14.90 16.85
CA GLY A 368 1.90 -16.28 16.77
C GLY A 368 2.10 -16.99 15.43
N VAL A 369 2.93 -16.46 14.54
CA VAL A 369 3.34 -17.17 13.30
C VAL A 369 4.05 -18.49 13.66
N ARG A 370 4.95 -18.49 14.66
CA ARG A 370 5.55 -19.71 15.21
C ARG A 370 4.49 -20.73 15.66
N ARG A 371 3.46 -20.30 16.40
CA ARG A 371 2.37 -21.20 16.86
C ARG A 371 1.60 -21.81 15.68
N THR A 372 1.42 -21.04 14.62
CA THR A 372 0.65 -21.44 13.43
C THR A 372 1.41 -22.48 12.60
N LEU A 373 2.73 -22.32 12.47
CA LEU A 373 3.59 -23.14 11.61
C LEU A 373 4.29 -24.30 12.35
N HIS A 374 4.46 -24.23 13.67
CA HIS A 374 5.20 -25.25 14.43
C HIS A 374 4.48 -26.61 14.40
N GLY A 375 5.22 -27.65 13.98
CA GLY A 375 4.68 -29.01 13.85
C GLY A 375 3.69 -29.19 12.69
N LEU A 376 3.59 -28.22 11.77
CA LEU A 376 2.72 -28.33 10.61
C LEU A 376 3.34 -29.28 9.56
N SER A 377 2.80 -30.48 9.45
CA SER A 377 3.23 -31.50 8.48
C SER A 377 2.58 -31.36 7.10
N ALA A 378 1.52 -30.56 6.96
CA ALA A 378 0.79 -30.34 5.70
C ALA A 378 1.57 -29.39 4.76
N GLN A 379 2.63 -29.90 4.11
CA GLN A 379 3.55 -29.08 3.32
C GLN A 379 2.90 -28.43 2.09
N VAL A 380 2.02 -29.13 1.38
CA VAL A 380 1.31 -28.59 0.21
C VAL A 380 0.30 -27.53 0.66
N GLU A 381 -0.41 -27.76 1.76
CA GLU A 381 -1.36 -26.78 2.31
C GLU A 381 -0.66 -25.52 2.83
N LYS A 382 0.48 -25.67 3.53
CA LYS A 382 1.33 -24.55 3.96
C LYS A 382 1.79 -23.72 2.75
N THR A 383 2.20 -24.40 1.68
CA THR A 383 2.66 -23.78 0.43
C THR A 383 1.53 -23.01 -0.26
N ILE A 384 0.35 -23.61 -0.46
CA ILE A 384 -0.76 -22.96 -1.15
C ILE A 384 -1.37 -21.83 -0.31
N LEU A 385 -1.66 -22.08 0.98
CA LEU A 385 -2.40 -21.13 1.81
C LEU A 385 -1.48 -20.04 2.38
N TRP A 386 -0.40 -20.41 3.07
CA TRP A 386 0.45 -19.44 3.75
C TRP A 386 1.43 -18.76 2.79
N LEU A 387 2.20 -19.53 2.00
CA LEU A 387 3.15 -18.94 1.06
C LEU A 387 2.43 -18.29 -0.14
N GLY A 388 1.42 -18.94 -0.72
CA GLY A 388 0.59 -18.35 -1.77
C GLY A 388 -0.11 -17.07 -1.29
N GLY A 389 -0.71 -17.08 -0.09
CA GLY A 389 -1.24 -15.88 0.54
C GLY A 389 -0.19 -14.78 0.73
N CYS A 390 1.03 -15.14 1.13
CA CYS A 390 2.13 -14.19 1.30
C CYS A 390 2.55 -13.54 -0.02
N TRP A 391 2.68 -14.31 -1.10
CA TRP A 391 2.91 -13.74 -2.44
C TRP A 391 1.76 -12.84 -2.90
N VAL A 392 0.50 -13.23 -2.64
CA VAL A 392 -0.66 -12.40 -2.97
C VAL A 392 -0.61 -11.06 -2.24
N GLY A 393 -0.30 -11.03 -0.95
CA GLY A 393 -0.15 -9.77 -0.19
C GLY A 393 1.10 -8.96 -0.59
N ALA A 394 2.19 -9.62 -0.95
CA ALA A 394 3.45 -8.99 -1.34
C ALA A 394 3.39 -8.30 -2.72
N LEU A 395 2.45 -8.72 -3.56
CA LEU A 395 2.19 -8.19 -4.91
C LEU A 395 0.87 -7.40 -4.95
N THR A 396 0.54 -6.65 -3.89
CA THR A 396 -0.72 -5.89 -3.78
C THR A 396 -1.00 -4.99 -4.99
N ASN A 397 0.05 -4.42 -5.57
CA ASN A 397 0.06 -3.61 -6.80
C ASN A 397 -0.35 -4.35 -8.08
N TYR A 398 -0.54 -5.67 -8.00
CA TYR A 398 -1.07 -6.52 -9.07
C TYR A 398 -2.30 -7.33 -8.62
N THR A 399 -2.41 -7.66 -7.34
CA THR A 399 -3.44 -8.58 -6.80
C THR A 399 -4.62 -7.88 -6.15
N PHE A 400 -4.51 -6.60 -5.80
CA PHE A 400 -5.59 -5.83 -5.18
C PHE A 400 -5.90 -4.50 -5.89
N ASP A 401 -5.04 -4.02 -6.80
CA ASP A 401 -5.26 -2.79 -7.58
C ASP A 401 -6.53 -2.79 -8.47
N PHE A 402 -7.09 -3.96 -8.79
CA PHE A 402 -8.37 -4.06 -9.49
C PHE A 402 -9.57 -3.67 -8.62
N ILE A 403 -9.41 -3.64 -7.29
CA ILE A 403 -10.45 -3.25 -6.35
C ILE A 403 -10.62 -1.73 -6.46
N PRO A 404 -11.82 -1.21 -6.78
CA PRO A 404 -12.03 0.22 -7.01
C PRO A 404 -12.12 0.99 -5.70
N ILE A 405 -11.07 0.98 -4.88
CA ILE A 405 -10.95 1.75 -3.63
C ILE A 405 -9.53 2.29 -3.53
N GLN A 406 -9.27 3.44 -4.15
CA GLN A 406 -7.97 4.11 -4.05
C GLN A 406 -7.79 4.84 -2.71
N ARG A 407 -8.87 5.39 -2.17
CA ARG A 407 -8.91 6.11 -0.88
C ARG A 407 -10.24 5.87 -0.18
N LEU A 408 -10.25 5.93 1.14
CA LEU A 408 -11.43 5.74 2.00
C LEU A 408 -12.07 7.09 2.41
N THR A 409 -12.12 8.06 1.50
CA THR A 409 -12.86 9.32 1.73
C THR A 409 -14.27 9.23 1.15
N GLY A 410 -15.21 10.03 1.68
CA GLY A 410 -16.57 10.06 1.14
C GLY A 410 -16.65 10.47 -0.33
N HIS A 411 -15.78 11.42 -0.73
CA HIS A 411 -15.70 11.95 -2.09
C HIS A 411 -15.16 10.93 -3.10
N ASP A 412 -14.04 10.26 -2.77
CA ASP A 412 -13.46 9.21 -3.63
C ASP A 412 -14.45 8.05 -3.83
N LEU A 413 -15.16 7.65 -2.76
CA LEU A 413 -16.19 6.61 -2.82
C LEU A 413 -17.44 7.00 -3.64
N GLU A 414 -17.63 8.29 -3.94
CA GLU A 414 -18.72 8.80 -4.77
C GLU A 414 -18.34 8.92 -6.24
N GLN A 415 -17.12 9.36 -6.52
CA GLN A 415 -16.62 9.51 -7.88
C GLN A 415 -16.15 8.18 -8.50
N GLN A 416 -15.58 7.27 -7.70
CA GLN A 416 -15.01 6.03 -8.23
C GLN A 416 -16.11 4.96 -8.49
N PRO A 417 -16.35 4.55 -9.75
CA PRO A 417 -17.40 3.59 -10.08
C PRO A 417 -17.15 2.23 -9.42
N GLY A 418 -18.17 1.68 -8.78
CA GLY A 418 -18.11 0.40 -8.07
C GLY A 418 -17.52 0.44 -6.65
N ALA A 419 -16.97 1.57 -6.21
CA ALA A 419 -16.27 1.67 -4.92
C ALA A 419 -17.14 1.32 -3.70
N LYS A 420 -18.38 1.85 -3.65
CA LYS A 420 -19.35 1.55 -2.57
C LYS A 420 -19.69 0.05 -2.49
N ALA A 421 -19.81 -0.63 -3.63
CA ALA A 421 -20.09 -2.06 -3.68
C ALA A 421 -18.89 -2.90 -3.24
N ALA A 422 -17.69 -2.57 -3.72
CA ALA A 422 -16.45 -3.22 -3.30
C ALA A 422 -16.22 -3.09 -1.78
N LEU A 423 -16.45 -1.89 -1.23
CA LEU A 423 -16.32 -1.63 0.21
C LEU A 423 -17.31 -2.47 1.03
N ALA A 424 -18.57 -2.56 0.60
CA ALA A 424 -19.58 -3.39 1.27
C ALA A 424 -19.18 -4.87 1.29
N ILE A 425 -18.69 -5.42 0.16
CA ILE A 425 -18.21 -6.80 0.07
C ILE A 425 -17.03 -7.03 1.03
N ILE A 426 -16.04 -6.13 1.05
CA ILE A 426 -14.87 -6.23 1.94
C ILE A 426 -15.29 -6.22 3.41
N VAL A 427 -16.20 -5.33 3.81
CA VAL A 427 -16.72 -5.27 5.19
C VAL A 427 -17.44 -6.56 5.57
N ILE A 428 -18.26 -7.13 4.68
CA ILE A 428 -18.95 -8.42 4.92
C ILE A 428 -17.93 -9.56 5.08
N VAL A 429 -16.92 -9.64 4.19
CA VAL A 429 -15.86 -10.66 4.27
C VAL A 429 -15.06 -10.53 5.57
N LEU A 430 -14.63 -9.32 5.93
CA LEU A 430 -13.90 -9.06 7.19
C LEU A 430 -14.74 -9.38 8.43
N PHE A 431 -16.06 -9.11 8.40
CA PHE A 431 -16.96 -9.49 9.48
C PHE A 431 -17.06 -11.01 9.65
N VAL A 432 -17.24 -11.76 8.56
CA VAL A 432 -17.27 -13.23 8.58
C VAL A 432 -15.94 -13.81 9.10
N ILE A 433 -14.80 -13.25 8.66
CA ILE A 433 -13.47 -13.60 9.16
C ILE A 433 -13.37 -13.36 10.67
N ALA A 434 -13.78 -12.17 11.14
CA ALA A 434 -13.72 -11.81 12.55
C ALA A 434 -14.59 -12.73 13.42
N VAL A 435 -15.82 -13.03 13.02
CA VAL A 435 -16.72 -13.97 13.71
C VAL A 435 -16.10 -15.37 13.78
N GLY A 436 -15.52 -15.85 12.67
CA GLY A 436 -14.82 -17.14 12.61
C GLY A 436 -13.61 -17.21 13.56
N GLN A 437 -12.73 -16.21 13.53
CA GLN A 437 -11.57 -16.15 14.44
C GLN A 437 -12.01 -16.03 15.91
N ILE A 438 -13.03 -15.21 16.24
CA ILE A 438 -13.59 -15.10 17.59
C ILE A 438 -14.09 -16.45 18.09
N TRP A 439 -14.82 -17.21 17.27
CA TRP A 439 -15.27 -18.56 17.62
C TRP A 439 -14.09 -19.51 17.84
N CYS A 440 -13.09 -19.52 16.95
CA CYS A 440 -11.91 -20.38 17.12
C CYS A 440 -11.10 -20.04 18.38
N PHE A 441 -10.85 -18.76 18.68
CA PHE A 441 -10.18 -18.31 19.90
C PHE A 441 -10.97 -18.63 21.17
N ARG A 442 -12.32 -18.65 21.08
CA ARG A 442 -13.18 -19.10 22.17
C ARG A 442 -12.99 -20.59 22.43
N GLN A 443 -12.90 -21.44 21.40
CA GLN A 443 -12.67 -22.88 21.59
C GLN A 443 -11.29 -23.17 22.20
N GLU A 444 -10.26 -22.36 21.92
CA GLU A 444 -8.96 -22.45 22.59
C GLU A 444 -8.93 -21.83 24.01
N GLY A 445 -10.03 -21.23 24.51
CA GLY A 445 -10.06 -20.51 25.78
C GLY A 445 -9.20 -19.23 25.82
N ARG A 446 -8.75 -18.73 24.66
CA ARG A 446 -7.82 -17.59 24.52
C ARG A 446 -8.52 -16.26 24.24
N LEU A 447 -9.82 -16.26 23.88
CA LEU A 447 -10.56 -15.08 23.42
C LEU A 447 -10.39 -13.84 24.33
N ILE A 448 -10.55 -13.99 25.65
CA ILE A 448 -10.42 -12.86 26.60
C ILE A 448 -9.04 -12.18 26.52
N ARG A 449 -7.96 -12.93 26.26
CA ARG A 449 -6.61 -12.36 26.12
C ARG A 449 -6.49 -11.51 24.85
N TYR A 450 -7.08 -11.96 23.75
CA TYR A 450 -7.09 -11.22 22.49
C TYR A 450 -8.03 -10.02 22.53
N LEU A 451 -9.20 -10.13 23.17
CA LEU A 451 -10.08 -8.98 23.37
C LEU A 451 -9.41 -7.87 24.19
N LYS A 452 -8.58 -8.20 25.18
CA LYS A 452 -7.76 -7.21 25.90
C LYS A 452 -6.71 -6.54 24.99
N LEU A 453 -6.05 -7.31 24.12
CA LEU A 453 -5.08 -6.77 23.15
C LEU A 453 -5.77 -5.84 22.13
N TYR A 454 -6.88 -6.27 21.55
CA TYR A 454 -7.64 -5.47 20.61
C TYR A 454 -8.30 -4.24 21.25
N ALA A 455 -8.71 -4.31 22.53
CA ALA A 455 -9.15 -3.13 23.27
C ALA A 455 -8.01 -2.10 23.45
N LEU A 456 -6.76 -2.55 23.65
CA LEU A 456 -5.59 -1.66 23.69
C LEU A 456 -5.31 -1.03 22.32
N PHE A 457 -5.41 -1.80 21.23
CA PHE A 457 -5.28 -1.26 19.86
C PHE A 457 -6.37 -0.24 19.54
N ILE A 458 -7.63 -0.52 19.88
CA ILE A 458 -8.76 0.39 19.71
C ILE A 458 -8.54 1.67 20.55
N LEU A 459 -8.07 1.55 21.80
CA LEU A 459 -7.75 2.70 22.63
C LEU A 459 -6.64 3.57 22.01
N ALA A 460 -5.57 2.96 21.50
CA ALA A 460 -4.51 3.67 20.81
C ALA A 460 -5.03 4.40 19.55
N ILE A 461 -5.89 3.76 18.76
CA ILE A 461 -6.55 4.37 17.59
C ILE A 461 -7.46 5.53 18.00
N ILE A 462 -8.24 5.40 19.08
CA ILE A 462 -9.08 6.48 19.61
C ILE A 462 -8.21 7.67 20.06
N ILE A 463 -7.10 7.43 20.76
CA ILE A 463 -6.16 8.49 21.14
C ILE A 463 -5.64 9.19 19.88
N CYS A 464 -5.19 8.44 18.87
CA CYS A 464 -4.75 8.97 17.59
C CYS A 464 -5.82 9.83 16.87
N LEU A 465 -7.09 9.44 16.93
CA LEU A 465 -8.20 10.17 16.31
C LEU A 465 -8.61 11.47 17.04
N VAL A 466 -8.26 11.61 18.32
CA VAL A 466 -8.61 12.78 19.15
C VAL A 466 -7.51 13.85 19.13
N LEU A 467 -6.33 13.55 18.58
CA LEU A 467 -5.23 14.53 18.49
C LEU A 467 -5.56 15.63 17.45
N PRO A 468 -5.50 16.92 17.83
CA PRO A 468 -5.83 18.02 16.92
C PRO A 468 -4.80 18.17 15.80
N ASN A 469 -5.24 18.64 14.64
CA ASN A 469 -4.44 18.89 13.43
C ASN A 469 -3.71 17.67 12.83
N LEU A 470 -3.99 16.46 13.35
CA LEU A 470 -3.50 15.20 12.84
C LEU A 470 -4.66 14.35 12.31
N SER A 471 -4.33 13.50 11.35
CA SER A 471 -5.27 12.65 10.64
C SER A 471 -4.71 11.23 10.53
N LEU A 472 -5.56 10.26 10.84
CA LEU A 472 -5.18 8.85 10.93
C LEU A 472 -5.11 8.23 9.53
N ARG A 473 -3.92 7.79 9.11
CA ARG A 473 -3.72 7.03 7.87
C ARG A 473 -3.24 5.63 8.19
N ILE A 474 -4.12 4.65 8.00
CA ILE A 474 -3.80 3.25 8.25
C ILE A 474 -3.28 2.60 6.96
N HIS A 475 -1.98 2.72 6.74
CA HIS A 475 -1.24 1.97 5.73
C HIS A 475 -1.42 0.44 5.90
N HIS A 476 -1.32 -0.33 4.82
CA HIS A 476 -1.51 -1.78 4.82
C HIS A 476 -0.51 -2.54 5.70
N TYR A 477 0.71 -2.04 5.88
CA TYR A 477 1.65 -2.61 6.85
C TYR A 477 1.19 -2.44 8.32
N ILE A 478 0.43 -1.39 8.63
CA ILE A 478 -0.18 -1.17 9.95
C ILE A 478 -1.34 -2.13 10.15
N LEU A 479 -2.17 -2.35 9.12
CA LEU A 479 -3.22 -3.38 9.15
C LEU A 479 -2.63 -4.76 9.45
N ALA A 480 -1.47 -5.10 8.86
CA ALA A 480 -0.75 -6.33 9.19
C ALA A 480 -0.33 -6.39 10.67
N LEU A 481 0.31 -5.34 11.21
CA LEU A 481 0.70 -5.26 12.63
C LEU A 481 -0.49 -5.44 13.59
N LEU A 482 -1.66 -4.90 13.25
CA LEU A 482 -2.88 -5.00 14.05
C LEU A 482 -3.58 -6.37 13.93
N LEU A 483 -3.57 -6.99 12.74
CA LEU A 483 -4.39 -8.16 12.44
C LEU A 483 -3.66 -9.51 12.52
N VAL A 484 -2.32 -9.56 12.34
CA VAL A 484 -1.55 -10.82 12.47
C VAL A 484 -1.79 -11.53 13.81
N PRO A 485 -1.86 -10.87 14.99
CA PRO A 485 -2.18 -11.54 16.25
C PRO A 485 -3.50 -12.34 16.21
N GLY A 486 -4.49 -11.82 15.50
CA GLY A 486 -5.80 -12.43 15.25
C GLY A 486 -5.78 -13.66 14.34
N THR A 487 -4.61 -14.01 13.78
CA THR A 487 -4.39 -15.23 12.98
C THR A 487 -3.60 -16.32 13.71
N SER A 488 -3.33 -16.15 15.02
CA SER A 488 -2.47 -17.02 15.84
C SER A 488 -3.08 -18.38 16.23
N LEU A 489 -3.65 -19.08 15.25
CA LEU A 489 -4.40 -20.33 15.34
C LEU A 489 -4.00 -21.24 14.17
N GLN A 490 -3.71 -22.52 14.43
CA GLN A 490 -3.37 -23.48 13.37
C GLN A 490 -4.65 -24.00 12.70
N THR A 491 -5.27 -23.14 11.88
CA THR A 491 -6.42 -23.44 11.02
C THR A 491 -6.11 -23.03 9.57
N ARG A 492 -6.74 -23.69 8.59
CA ARG A 492 -6.55 -23.39 7.16
C ARG A 492 -6.85 -21.92 6.81
N PRO A 493 -7.97 -21.31 7.26
CA PRO A 493 -8.21 -19.88 7.03
C PRO A 493 -7.13 -19.00 7.68
N SER A 494 -6.72 -19.30 8.91
CA SER A 494 -5.67 -18.53 9.61
C SER A 494 -4.31 -18.61 8.89
N LEU A 495 -3.95 -19.72 8.24
CA LEU A 495 -2.75 -19.79 7.38
C LEU A 495 -2.83 -18.78 6.22
N LEU A 496 -3.96 -18.73 5.51
CA LEU A 496 -4.17 -17.81 4.38
C LEU A 496 -4.15 -16.35 4.82
N TYR A 497 -4.89 -16.01 5.88
CA TYR A 497 -4.95 -14.64 6.40
C TYR A 497 -3.58 -14.18 6.92
N GLN A 498 -2.84 -15.05 7.61
CA GLN A 498 -1.50 -14.74 8.09
C GLN A 498 -0.52 -14.53 6.95
N GLY A 499 -0.58 -15.37 5.90
CA GLY A 499 0.18 -15.19 4.67
C GLY A 499 -0.07 -13.80 4.07
N ILE A 500 -1.33 -13.49 3.73
CA ILE A 500 -1.72 -12.22 3.11
C ILE A 500 -1.25 -11.01 3.94
N LEU A 501 -1.45 -11.03 5.26
CA LEU A 501 -1.03 -9.92 6.13
C LEU A 501 0.50 -9.76 6.19
N ILE A 502 1.26 -10.85 6.25
CA ILE A 502 2.74 -10.77 6.19
C ILE A 502 3.20 -10.25 4.82
N GLY A 503 2.55 -10.66 3.73
CA GLY A 503 2.80 -10.12 2.39
C GLY A 503 2.55 -8.62 2.31
N LEU A 504 1.39 -8.14 2.81
CA LEU A 504 1.04 -6.72 2.85
C LEU A 504 2.04 -5.90 3.69
N PHE A 505 2.54 -6.46 4.81
CA PHE A 505 3.62 -5.84 5.58
C PHE A 505 4.90 -5.70 4.75
N ILE A 506 5.31 -6.79 4.08
CA ILE A 506 6.52 -6.80 3.26
C ILE A 506 6.43 -5.76 2.14
N ASN A 507 5.33 -5.73 1.38
CA ASN A 507 5.14 -4.73 0.32
C ASN A 507 5.19 -3.30 0.88
N GLY A 508 4.39 -3.01 1.92
CA GLY A 508 4.31 -1.67 2.49
C GLY A 508 5.66 -1.14 2.95
N ILE A 509 6.44 -1.94 3.67
CA ILE A 509 7.77 -1.52 4.15
C ILE A 509 8.82 -1.50 3.04
N ALA A 510 8.81 -2.45 2.09
CA ALA A 510 9.79 -2.48 1.01
C ALA A 510 9.64 -1.27 0.06
N ARG A 511 8.42 -1.02 -0.43
CA ARG A 511 8.11 0.11 -1.32
C ARG A 511 8.16 1.44 -0.56
N TRP A 512 7.31 1.61 0.46
CA TRP A 512 7.08 2.92 1.10
C TRP A 512 7.91 3.14 2.38
N GLY A 513 8.21 2.09 3.14
CA GLY A 513 8.93 2.18 4.41
C GLY A 513 7.98 2.37 5.61
N PHE A 514 8.55 2.82 6.73
CA PHE A 514 7.81 3.05 7.97
C PHE A 514 7.22 4.47 8.01
N ASP A 515 6.28 4.73 7.10
CA ASP A 515 5.57 6.02 7.05
C ASP A 515 4.70 6.25 8.31
N SER A 516 4.37 7.51 8.63
CA SER A 516 3.64 7.84 9.85
C SER A 516 2.20 7.32 9.84
N VAL A 517 1.76 6.82 11.00
CA VAL A 517 0.35 6.48 11.30
C VAL A 517 -0.52 7.75 11.40
N LEU A 518 0.10 8.86 11.79
CA LEU A 518 -0.52 10.17 11.96
C LEU A 518 0.17 11.17 11.03
N GLN A 519 -0.55 11.63 10.02
CA GLN A 519 -0.08 12.64 9.08
C GLN A 519 -0.90 13.91 9.30
N THR A 520 -0.32 15.09 9.01
CA THR A 520 -1.08 16.33 9.00
C THR A 520 -2.04 16.34 7.82
N ALA A 521 -3.13 17.11 7.89
CA ALA A 521 -4.06 17.24 6.77
C ALA A 521 -3.34 17.64 5.46
N VAL A 522 -2.39 18.58 5.56
CA VAL A 522 -1.52 19.02 4.44
C VAL A 522 -0.66 17.88 3.87
N ALA A 523 -0.19 16.95 4.70
CA ALA A 523 0.59 15.80 4.23
C ALA A 523 -0.29 14.69 3.59
N LEU A 524 -1.54 14.52 4.05
CA LEU A 524 -2.50 13.62 3.40
C LEU A 524 -2.93 14.12 2.03
N GLN A 525 -3.05 15.43 1.90
CA GLN A 525 -3.63 16.08 0.73
C GLN A 525 -2.77 15.91 -0.53
N GLY A 526 -1.43 15.88 -0.38
CA GLY A 526 -0.51 15.76 -1.50
C GLY A 526 -0.68 16.90 -2.50
N ASP A 527 -1.14 16.56 -3.70
CA ASP A 527 -1.46 17.47 -4.82
C ASP A 527 -2.99 17.64 -5.04
N ALA A 528 -3.83 17.35 -4.04
CA ALA A 528 -5.28 17.54 -4.07
C ALA A 528 -5.72 18.97 -3.71
N GLN A 529 -6.97 19.33 -4.05
CA GLN A 529 -7.58 20.66 -3.81
C GLN A 529 -7.47 21.15 -2.35
N ILE A 530 -6.96 22.38 -2.13
CA ILE A 530 -6.73 22.97 -0.79
C ILE A 530 -8.01 23.60 -0.23
N GLY A 531 -8.94 24.01 -1.09
CA GLY A 531 -10.06 24.86 -0.73
C GLY A 531 -9.60 26.28 -0.42
N SER A 532 -8.57 26.77 -1.12
CA SER A 532 -8.19 28.18 -1.01
C SER A 532 -9.26 29.07 -1.68
N PRO A 533 -9.46 30.31 -1.22
CA PRO A 533 -10.28 31.26 -1.97
C PRO A 533 -9.75 31.41 -3.41
N LEU A 534 -10.68 31.60 -4.34
CA LEU A 534 -10.39 31.79 -5.76
C LEU A 534 -10.54 33.28 -6.10
N PRO A 535 -9.70 33.83 -7.00
CA PRO A 535 -9.88 35.19 -7.50
C PRO A 535 -11.23 35.36 -8.18
N VAL A 536 -11.95 36.43 -7.84
CA VAL A 536 -13.13 36.88 -8.59
C VAL A 536 -12.63 37.78 -9.71
N ILE A 537 -12.82 37.33 -10.95
CA ILE A 537 -12.40 38.06 -12.15
C ILE A 537 -13.57 38.92 -12.63
N LEU A 538 -13.30 40.20 -12.85
CA LEU A 538 -14.26 41.14 -13.41
C LEU A 538 -14.38 40.92 -14.92
N ALA A 539 -15.54 41.27 -15.50
CA ALA A 539 -15.79 41.14 -16.93
C ALA A 539 -14.61 41.74 -17.76
N PRO A 540 -13.94 40.95 -18.60
CA PRO A 540 -12.72 41.38 -19.27
C PRO A 540 -13.00 42.45 -20.34
N ILE A 541 -12.02 43.32 -20.56
CA ILE A 541 -12.06 44.31 -21.64
C ILE A 541 -11.40 43.69 -22.86
N ILE A 542 -12.21 43.31 -23.86
CA ILE A 542 -11.76 42.73 -25.12
C ILE A 542 -11.63 43.84 -26.17
N ASN A 543 -10.49 43.90 -26.85
CA ASN A 543 -10.30 44.74 -28.03
C ASN A 543 -9.99 43.86 -29.25
N THR A 544 -11.02 43.61 -30.05
CA THR A 544 -10.93 42.79 -31.28
C THR A 544 -10.11 43.42 -32.40
N THR A 545 -9.81 44.72 -32.35
CA THR A 545 -8.95 45.39 -33.36
C THR A 545 -7.46 45.25 -33.08
N LEU A 546 -7.08 45.01 -31.82
CA LEU A 546 -5.70 44.77 -31.40
C LEU A 546 -5.47 43.31 -30.98
N SER A 547 -6.51 42.47 -31.03
CA SER A 547 -6.51 41.10 -30.48
C SER A 547 -5.95 41.06 -29.06
N THR A 548 -6.49 41.91 -28.18
CA THR A 548 -6.12 41.94 -26.76
C THR A 548 -7.30 41.69 -25.83
N ILE A 549 -7.03 41.06 -24.70
CA ILE A 549 -7.97 40.85 -23.61
C ILE A 549 -7.33 41.30 -22.29
N THR A 550 -7.99 42.21 -21.58
CA THR A 550 -7.51 42.76 -20.31
C THR A 550 -8.38 42.28 -19.15
N PHE A 551 -7.76 41.54 -18.23
CA PHE A 551 -8.38 41.06 -17.00
C PHE A 551 -8.09 42.00 -15.84
N ARG A 552 -9.09 42.14 -14.95
CA ARG A 552 -8.97 42.77 -13.63
C ARG A 552 -9.71 41.89 -12.62
N TRP A 553 -9.35 42.01 -11.36
CA TRP A 553 -9.84 41.13 -10.29
C TRP A 553 -10.21 41.93 -9.04
N GLU A 554 -11.09 41.35 -8.23
CA GLU A 554 -11.41 41.92 -6.92
C GLU A 554 -10.21 41.80 -5.94
N PRO A 555 -10.16 42.66 -4.90
CA PRO A 555 -9.11 42.58 -3.87
C PRO A 555 -9.07 41.20 -3.18
N PRO A 556 -7.88 40.75 -2.74
CA PRO A 556 -7.75 39.48 -2.03
C PRO A 556 -8.56 39.47 -0.72
N PRO A 557 -9.12 38.32 -0.30
CA PRO A 557 -9.96 38.21 0.89
C PRO A 557 -9.19 38.33 2.22
N GLY A 558 -7.87 38.56 2.18
CA GLY A 558 -7.08 38.83 3.37
C GLY A 558 -5.57 38.89 3.12
N VAL A 559 -4.85 39.53 4.04
CA VAL A 559 -3.41 39.90 3.97
C VAL A 559 -2.44 38.72 3.83
N ARG A 560 -2.92 37.47 3.84
CA ARG A 560 -2.09 36.28 3.54
C ARG A 560 -1.79 36.16 2.05
N TYR A 561 -2.68 36.68 1.21
CA TYR A 561 -2.52 36.64 -0.23
C TYR A 561 -1.89 37.95 -0.69
N ASP A 562 -0.64 37.86 -1.13
CA ASP A 562 0.21 38.98 -1.51
C ASP A 562 0.35 39.12 -3.03
N GLY A 563 -0.25 38.23 -3.83
CA GLY A 563 -0.26 38.35 -5.28
C GLY A 563 -1.27 37.46 -6.01
N ILE A 564 -1.15 37.43 -7.33
CA ILE A 564 -1.95 36.61 -8.26
C ILE A 564 -1.05 35.97 -9.32
N SER A 565 -1.37 34.73 -9.67
CA SER A 565 -0.79 33.98 -10.79
C SER A 565 -1.88 33.71 -11.82
N ILE A 566 -1.54 33.84 -13.11
CA ILE A 566 -2.43 33.55 -14.22
C ILE A 566 -1.77 32.54 -15.15
N LEU A 567 -2.46 31.42 -15.36
CA LEU A 567 -2.09 30.43 -16.35
C LEU A 567 -2.84 30.71 -17.65
N VAL A 568 -2.15 30.66 -18.78
CA VAL A 568 -2.73 30.56 -20.12
C VAL A 568 -2.28 29.21 -20.68
N ASN A 569 -3.21 28.36 -21.10
CA ASN A 569 -2.92 27.02 -21.63
C ASN A 569 -2.06 26.16 -20.68
N ASP A 570 -2.36 26.19 -19.38
CA ASP A 570 -1.60 25.52 -18.31
C ASP A 570 -0.16 26.04 -18.07
N VAL A 571 0.24 27.16 -18.71
CA VAL A 571 1.55 27.84 -18.54
C VAL A 571 1.38 29.13 -17.72
N GLU A 572 2.20 29.36 -16.68
CA GLU A 572 2.20 30.63 -15.94
C GLU A 572 2.72 31.76 -16.85
N ARG A 573 1.84 32.69 -17.25
CA ARG A 573 2.17 33.84 -18.11
C ARG A 573 2.23 35.16 -17.36
N TYR A 574 1.62 35.23 -16.18
CA TYR A 574 1.64 36.41 -15.34
C TYR A 574 1.78 36.05 -13.87
N ARG A 575 2.55 36.88 -13.17
CA ARG A 575 2.74 36.86 -11.73
C ARG A 575 2.87 38.31 -11.26
N GLY A 576 1.90 38.79 -10.50
CA GLY A 576 1.90 40.15 -9.93
C GLY A 576 1.69 40.11 -8.42
N PHE A 577 2.34 41.02 -7.69
CA PHE A 577 2.17 41.19 -6.25
C PHE A 577 1.34 42.44 -5.94
N PHE A 578 0.35 42.33 -5.05
CA PHE A 578 -0.60 43.39 -4.78
C PHE A 578 0.08 44.57 -4.09
N GLY A 579 0.01 45.73 -4.72
CA GLY A 579 0.63 46.97 -4.23
C GLY A 579 1.87 47.39 -5.01
N ASP A 580 2.39 46.52 -5.89
CA ASP A 580 3.39 46.93 -6.89
C ASP A 580 2.70 47.73 -8.02
N ASP A 581 3.41 48.71 -8.60
CA ASP A 581 2.88 49.51 -9.71
C ASP A 581 2.58 48.63 -10.94
N GLY A 582 1.35 48.72 -11.46
CA GLY A 582 0.88 47.88 -12.58
C GLY A 582 0.41 46.47 -12.21
N SER A 583 0.25 46.17 -10.92
CA SER A 583 -0.27 44.88 -10.41
C SER A 583 -1.80 44.76 -10.35
N ASP A 584 -2.55 45.68 -10.95
CA ASP A 584 -4.02 45.75 -10.86
C ASP A 584 -4.76 45.22 -12.11
N HIS A 585 -4.01 44.85 -13.15
CA HIS A 585 -4.53 44.29 -14.39
C HIS A 585 -3.51 43.39 -15.09
N PHE A 586 -4.01 42.51 -15.95
CA PHE A 586 -3.20 41.71 -16.87
C PHE A 586 -3.79 41.82 -18.27
N THR A 587 -2.98 42.29 -19.22
CA THR A 587 -3.35 42.35 -20.64
C THR A 587 -2.64 41.24 -21.39
N TRP A 588 -3.41 40.34 -22.00
CA TRP A 588 -2.90 39.34 -22.93
C TRP A 588 -3.15 39.80 -24.37
N SER A 589 -2.22 39.50 -25.27
CA SER A 589 -2.31 39.79 -26.70
C SER A 589 -2.14 38.50 -27.49
N ARG A 590 -3.07 38.25 -28.41
CA ARG A 590 -2.99 37.15 -29.37
C ARG A 590 -2.46 37.68 -30.69
N ASP A 591 -1.53 36.95 -31.30
CA ASP A 591 -1.11 37.23 -32.68
C ASP A 591 -2.31 37.01 -33.63
N ASN A 592 -2.48 37.88 -34.63
CA ASN A 592 -3.66 37.92 -35.53
C ASN A 592 -3.81 36.70 -36.49
N VAL A 593 -3.20 35.55 -36.17
CA VAL A 593 -3.16 34.33 -36.99
C VAL A 593 -3.49 33.07 -36.15
N SER A 594 -3.88 33.23 -34.88
CA SER A 594 -4.09 32.13 -33.94
C SER A 594 -5.54 31.65 -33.91
N ASP A 595 -5.88 30.71 -34.79
CA ASP A 595 -7.18 30.01 -34.86
C ASP A 595 -7.32 28.93 -33.76
N TYR A 596 -7.14 29.30 -32.48
CA TYR A 596 -7.19 28.36 -31.35
C TYR A 596 -7.89 28.96 -30.12
N ASN A 597 -8.49 28.09 -29.30
CA ASN A 597 -9.04 28.47 -27.99
C ASN A 597 -7.91 28.70 -26.98
N GLU A 598 -7.97 29.75 -26.18
CA GLU A 598 -7.01 29.99 -25.09
C GLU A 598 -7.67 29.88 -23.71
N TYR A 599 -7.05 29.10 -22.83
CA TYR A 599 -7.62 28.72 -21.54
C TYR A 599 -6.97 29.47 -20.37
N PHE A 600 -7.72 30.37 -19.75
CA PHE A 600 -7.25 31.26 -18.68
C PHE A 600 -7.66 30.72 -17.30
N ARG A 601 -6.70 30.62 -16.38
CA ARG A 601 -6.93 30.17 -15.01
C ARG A 601 -6.24 31.09 -14.01
N PHE A 602 -6.94 31.47 -12.96
CA PHE A 602 -6.49 32.49 -12.01
C PHE A 602 -6.34 31.89 -10.61
N GLY A 603 -5.26 32.22 -9.91
CA GLY A 603 -5.03 31.72 -8.54
C GLY A 603 -4.33 32.78 -7.68
N PHE A 604 -4.78 32.97 -6.45
CA PHE A 604 -4.09 33.83 -5.50
C PHE A 604 -2.73 33.23 -5.11
N MET A 605 -1.78 34.10 -4.74
CA MET A 605 -0.44 33.73 -4.30
C MET A 605 -0.17 34.13 -2.86
N SER A 606 0.76 33.40 -2.23
CA SER A 606 1.38 33.73 -0.95
C SER A 606 2.88 33.49 -1.11
N GLY A 607 3.66 34.58 -1.24
CA GLY A 607 5.03 34.56 -1.72
C GLY A 607 5.13 33.93 -3.11
N THR A 608 6.04 32.96 -3.28
CA THR A 608 6.23 32.25 -4.56
C THR A 608 5.20 31.13 -4.81
N THR A 609 4.27 30.88 -3.88
CA THR A 609 3.32 29.77 -3.93
C THR A 609 1.95 30.24 -4.41
N SER A 610 1.42 29.65 -5.48
CA SER A 610 0.00 29.77 -5.82
C SER A 610 -0.88 28.85 -4.96
N GLY A 611 -2.11 29.26 -4.70
CA GLY A 611 -3.18 28.42 -4.19
C GLY A 611 -3.83 27.57 -5.30
N ASP A 612 -5.09 27.22 -5.08
CA ASP A 612 -5.96 26.59 -6.08
C ASP A 612 -6.24 27.59 -7.22
N TYR A 613 -6.30 27.07 -8.46
CA TYR A 613 -6.69 27.85 -9.63
C TYR A 613 -8.18 27.66 -9.93
N THR A 614 -8.82 28.71 -10.47
CA THR A 614 -10.17 28.63 -11.05
C THR A 614 -10.24 27.58 -12.16
N LYS A 615 -11.46 27.10 -12.45
CA LYS A 615 -11.77 26.54 -13.77
C LYS A 615 -11.41 27.53 -14.90
N ALA A 616 -11.28 27.00 -16.11
CA ALA A 616 -10.80 27.78 -17.24
C ALA A 616 -11.92 28.69 -17.74
N GLY A 617 -11.65 29.99 -17.82
CA GLY A 617 -12.35 30.84 -18.76
C GLY A 617 -11.74 30.62 -20.14
N ILE A 618 -12.55 30.72 -21.19
CA ILE A 618 -12.14 30.41 -22.56
C ILE A 618 -12.21 31.69 -23.36
N TRP A 619 -11.09 32.08 -23.98
CA TRP A 619 -11.09 33.08 -25.04
C TRP A 619 -11.07 32.35 -26.38
N THR A 620 -12.21 32.33 -27.07
CA THR A 620 -12.44 31.46 -28.23
C THR A 620 -11.63 31.91 -29.45
N GLU A 621 -11.58 31.06 -30.49
CA GLU A 621 -11.06 31.43 -31.81
C GLU A 621 -11.71 32.73 -32.36
N ASP A 622 -13.03 32.89 -32.18
CA ASP A 622 -13.82 34.08 -32.56
C ASP A 622 -13.55 35.35 -31.73
N LEU A 623 -12.59 35.31 -30.79
CA LEU A 623 -12.26 36.35 -29.80
C LEU A 623 -13.36 36.63 -28.74
N ASP A 624 -14.36 35.76 -28.62
CA ASP A 624 -15.39 35.84 -27.58
C ASP A 624 -14.90 35.26 -26.24
N TRP A 625 -15.41 35.78 -25.13
CA TRP A 625 -15.08 35.30 -23.77
C TRP A 625 -16.20 34.45 -23.19
N VAL A 626 -15.85 33.26 -22.72
CA VAL A 626 -16.69 32.37 -21.92
C VAL A 626 -16.18 32.36 -20.49
N ASP A 627 -17.02 32.79 -19.55
CA ASP A 627 -16.69 32.83 -18.12
C ASP A 627 -16.35 31.43 -17.56
N PRO A 628 -15.41 31.35 -16.61
CA PRO A 628 -15.08 30.09 -15.95
C PRO A 628 -16.26 29.53 -15.16
N GLU A 629 -16.49 28.22 -15.26
CA GLU A 629 -17.40 27.52 -14.36
C GLU A 629 -17.01 27.73 -12.88
N PRO A 630 -17.97 27.69 -11.94
CA PRO A 630 -17.65 27.77 -10.51
C PRO A 630 -16.74 26.62 -10.03
N GLY A 631 -15.72 26.99 -9.23
CA GLY A 631 -14.90 26.05 -8.47
C GLY A 631 -13.42 25.98 -8.89
N PRO A 632 -12.60 25.25 -8.11
CA PRO A 632 -11.19 25.04 -8.39
C PRO A 632 -10.98 23.92 -9.42
N SER A 633 -9.84 23.93 -10.13
CA SER A 633 -9.55 22.98 -11.21
C SER A 633 -8.24 22.20 -11.12
N LYS A 634 -7.34 22.61 -10.23
CA LYS A 634 -5.95 22.14 -10.20
C LYS A 634 -5.34 22.49 -8.85
N VAL A 635 -4.51 21.59 -8.32
CA VAL A 635 -3.57 21.96 -7.25
C VAL A 635 -2.12 21.66 -7.60
N LYS A 636 -1.32 22.60 -7.11
CA LYS A 636 0.11 22.65 -6.91
C LYS A 636 0.78 21.32 -6.54
N ALA A 637 1.96 21.08 -7.11
CA ALA A 637 2.98 20.20 -6.52
C ALA A 637 3.72 20.93 -5.38
N ARG A 638 3.89 20.28 -4.22
CA ARG A 638 4.44 20.89 -3.00
C ARG A 638 5.88 21.39 -3.22
N ALA A 639 6.19 22.59 -2.72
CA ALA A 639 7.52 23.22 -2.83
C ALA A 639 8.46 22.91 -1.66
N LEU A 640 8.12 21.92 -0.83
CA LEU A 640 8.91 21.36 0.26
C LEU A 640 8.62 19.86 0.24
N ASP A 641 9.67 19.05 0.12
CA ASP A 641 9.62 17.64 -0.28
C ASP A 641 9.08 17.43 -1.71
N ILE A 642 9.88 17.85 -2.70
CA ILE A 642 9.88 17.21 -4.02
C ILE A 642 10.47 15.80 -3.80
N PRO A 643 9.75 14.70 -4.04
CA PRO A 643 10.43 13.50 -4.47
C PRO A 643 10.84 13.71 -5.93
N ASP A 644 12.11 13.48 -6.27
CA ASP A 644 12.64 13.57 -7.64
C ASP A 644 12.12 12.41 -8.54
N SER A 645 10.81 12.12 -8.48
CA SER A 645 10.19 10.89 -9.02
C SER A 645 9.01 11.10 -9.97
N GLU A 646 8.53 12.33 -10.13
CA GLU A 646 7.42 12.70 -11.05
C GLU A 646 7.82 13.73 -12.11
N GLN A 647 9.02 14.33 -12.01
CA GLN A 647 9.64 15.13 -13.08
C GLN A 647 10.95 14.48 -13.54
N VAL A 648 11.27 14.57 -14.83
CA VAL A 648 12.59 14.20 -15.36
C VAL A 648 13.68 14.99 -14.65
N SER A 649 14.64 14.30 -14.03
CA SER A 649 15.76 14.94 -13.32
C SER A 649 16.52 15.90 -14.24
N ARG A 650 16.73 17.15 -13.80
CA ARG A 650 17.42 18.21 -14.57
C ARG A 650 18.86 17.87 -14.98
N ALA A 651 19.48 16.85 -14.39
CA ALA A 651 20.80 16.37 -14.77
C ALA A 651 20.81 15.50 -16.04
N VAL A 652 19.65 15.27 -16.66
CA VAL A 652 19.43 14.35 -17.80
C VAL A 652 18.99 15.09 -19.07
N TRP A 653 18.89 16.43 -19.03
CA TRP A 653 18.34 17.27 -20.10
C TRP A 653 19.44 17.86 -21.00
#